data_AF-A0A7K0D2M8-F1
#
_entry.id   AF-A0A7K0D2M8-F1
#
_cell.length_a   1.000
_cell.length_b   1.000
_cell.length_c   1.000
_cell.angle_alpha   90.00
_cell.angle_beta   90.00
_cell.angle_gamma   90.00
#
_symmetry.space_group_name_H-M   'P 1'
#
loop_
_entity.id
_entity.type
_entity.pdbx_description
1 polymer ?
#
loop_
_entity_poly.entity_id
_entity_poly.type
_entity_poly.pdbx_seq_one_letter_code
_entity_poly.pdbx_strand_id
1 'polypeptide(L)'
;MTWTAQQVTALAPDAASLAAARKLHGRWSSTGWCETALWGLCKGSGAKPYQTIVDLSGPAYKCSCPSRKFPCKHALSLLLIWSDGMVSEVGAPADYAEQWLASRAQREAGSVAAQQKTPSAATVTQRRERVAGGLADLDVWLCDQVRTGLAQADRSFDAFEAVAARMVDAQVPGVAAALRQLPRNIVGREDWPAVLLCEYARLHLLAAAHRRLDELDPALAASARTHIGYPVGTESVRAEPIVRDHWMVLGIRITEEEQLHTRRAWMRGRTSGRWALILDHSHGSPAFPPDMPVPGTMIDAELHFYPGAAPLRALWGERHGVPEPIPRPLVTTPDATGARPGGIAAALTEHARALGADPWLRSWPMLLTEVIPVVSGGAWSVADHDGAALPIARLAAQPWQLLSLSGGRPVTVMGEWTADGLVPTSAWAGEELATVDAAAIGGSRAGNSALGSVALLGTARRGLDPATLSGPVAEAVGRLHGDPALVLLEAAALQDVFARGAVRPGTAEPPEPAAIDPRPVLPAAAATRLVRLLREGSPFLTEWFELAEPHGFRAPDGICTLLLDQAKTRVPLRESLLRLAGERGRWLSAHHTPWHTLTRAKPDDTDVWSHGRPAERLAWLTELRAHDPQAARETLTGTWHSEPGPARADLLAVLAEGLTLADEPLLESALDDSRAQVRRVAADLLARLPDSAFAGRMTERAARWIGFDGAQLVADLPQRLEDSARRDGIADRTSKTAYRLDGAPHVAAEWLRRVIAATPLRHWDALLGAPGSAARVGMRDDLLGPVTAGWADAALAQRDSRWAATLFEVLTGTPTLGADPDVRRQLFALLPLDQRVQYLRSLDSSWLAEIELLVQAVPRPWPIPLAKHLIRLLLDRAELAAPRPGVPSLSPAAYRSLFHTAATHFPIEATAAVEVAARRCRDSYWEFCFKELTSDLIQRTTMLEELQ
;
A
#
# COMPACT_ATOMS: atom_id res chain seq x y z
N MET A 1 6.93 -25.02 -19.37
CA MET A 1 6.18 -24.03 -18.53
C MET A 1 6.46 -22.65 -19.09
N THR A 2 5.43 -21.92 -19.52
CA THR A 2 5.55 -20.51 -19.92
C THR A 2 5.39 -19.62 -18.69
N TRP A 3 6.14 -18.52 -18.62
CA TRP A 3 5.97 -17.54 -17.54
C TRP A 3 4.69 -16.73 -17.76
N THR A 4 4.14 -16.21 -16.67
CA THR A 4 2.99 -15.28 -16.68
C THR A 4 3.46 -13.84 -16.89
N ALA A 5 2.59 -12.98 -17.43
CA ALA A 5 2.89 -11.56 -17.62
C ALA A 5 3.22 -10.84 -16.30
N GLN A 6 2.69 -11.35 -15.17
CA GLN A 6 2.98 -10.86 -13.83
C GLN A 6 4.42 -11.21 -13.39
N GLN A 7 4.91 -12.43 -13.71
CA GLN A 7 6.30 -12.81 -13.49
C GLN A 7 7.25 -11.95 -14.33
N VAL A 8 6.91 -11.65 -15.59
CA VAL A 8 7.71 -10.75 -16.44
C VAL A 8 7.70 -9.31 -15.93
N THR A 9 6.57 -8.86 -15.39
CA THR A 9 6.43 -7.52 -14.78
C THR A 9 7.29 -7.37 -13.54
N ALA A 10 7.40 -8.42 -12.71
CA ALA A 10 8.26 -8.44 -11.52
C ALA A 10 9.77 -8.36 -11.84
N LEU A 11 10.16 -8.69 -13.07
CA LEU A 11 11.55 -8.62 -13.55
C LEU A 11 11.93 -7.25 -14.13
N ALA A 12 10.97 -6.35 -14.32
CA ALA A 12 11.24 -5.05 -14.93
C ALA A 12 12.03 -4.16 -13.95
N PRO A 13 13.17 -3.56 -14.36
CA PRO A 13 13.98 -2.72 -13.48
C PRO A 13 13.27 -1.40 -13.10
N ASP A 14 12.29 -0.97 -13.91
CA ASP A 14 11.39 0.14 -13.62
C ASP A 14 10.15 0.09 -14.51
N ALA A 15 9.10 0.83 -14.11
CA ALA A 15 7.84 0.92 -14.85
C ALA A 15 8.01 1.49 -16.28
N ALA A 16 9.00 2.37 -16.49
CA ALA A 16 9.26 2.98 -17.80
C ALA A 16 9.83 1.94 -18.80
N SER A 17 10.66 1.02 -18.32
CA SER A 17 11.26 -0.06 -19.10
C SER A 17 10.21 -1.09 -19.51
N LEU A 18 9.26 -1.39 -18.63
CA LEU A 18 8.11 -2.24 -18.92
C LEU A 18 7.16 -1.59 -19.94
N ALA A 19 6.84 -0.31 -19.76
CA ALA A 19 6.03 0.44 -20.73
C ALA A 19 6.70 0.52 -22.10
N ALA A 20 8.03 0.66 -22.15
CA ALA A 20 8.80 0.62 -23.38
C ALA A 20 8.86 -0.78 -24.00
N ALA A 21 8.89 -1.84 -23.18
CA ALA A 21 8.86 -3.23 -23.63
C ALA A 21 7.53 -3.57 -24.32
N ARG A 22 6.38 -3.17 -23.72
CA ARG A 22 5.05 -3.39 -24.32
C ARG A 22 4.91 -2.78 -25.72
N LYS A 23 5.60 -1.67 -26.00
CA LYS A 23 5.61 -1.03 -27.35
C LYS A 23 6.38 -1.82 -28.41
N LEU A 24 7.15 -2.83 -28.02
CA LEU A 24 7.99 -3.64 -28.93
C LEU A 24 7.39 -5.00 -29.27
N HIS A 25 6.20 -5.32 -28.71
CA HIS A 25 5.51 -6.59 -28.84
C HIS A 25 5.37 -7.09 -30.29
N GLY A 26 5.02 -6.20 -31.23
CA GLY A 26 4.89 -6.54 -32.66
C GLY A 26 6.16 -6.43 -33.52
N ARG A 27 7.36 -6.34 -32.92
CA ARG A 27 8.62 -6.07 -33.66
C ARG A 27 9.58 -7.24 -33.72
N TRP A 28 9.10 -8.45 -33.46
CA TRP A 28 9.92 -9.65 -33.33
C TRP A 28 9.86 -10.52 -34.58
N SER A 29 11.00 -11.14 -34.90
CA SER A 29 11.14 -12.15 -35.95
C SER A 29 12.11 -13.24 -35.51
N SER A 30 12.03 -14.42 -36.11
CA SER A 30 12.92 -15.55 -35.80
C SER A 30 12.98 -15.86 -34.30
N THR A 31 11.83 -15.80 -33.65
CA THR A 31 11.66 -16.14 -32.24
C THR A 31 11.54 -17.65 -32.10
N GLY A 32 12.04 -18.16 -30.99
CA GLY A 32 11.89 -19.57 -30.64
C GLY A 32 12.25 -19.78 -29.18
N TRP A 33 11.73 -20.87 -28.62
CA TRP A 33 12.19 -21.35 -27.32
C TRP A 33 12.39 -22.86 -27.36
N CYS A 34 13.31 -23.36 -26.55
CA CYS A 34 13.62 -24.78 -26.42
C CYS A 34 14.14 -25.01 -25.00
N GLU A 35 13.55 -25.92 -24.24
CA GLU A 35 13.93 -26.22 -22.86
C GLU A 35 14.04 -24.95 -21.98
N THR A 36 15.26 -24.48 -21.74
CA THR A 36 15.59 -23.31 -20.92
C THR A 36 16.01 -22.08 -21.74
N ALA A 37 16.07 -22.17 -23.06
CA ALA A 37 16.49 -21.10 -23.94
C ALA A 37 15.30 -20.39 -24.58
N LEU A 38 15.27 -19.06 -24.54
CA LEU A 38 14.32 -18.22 -25.27
C LEU A 38 15.11 -17.18 -26.09
N TRP A 39 14.82 -17.04 -27.38
CA TRP A 39 15.55 -16.12 -28.25
C TRP A 39 14.64 -15.42 -29.26
N GLY A 40 15.14 -14.33 -29.83
CA GLY A 40 14.46 -13.60 -30.90
C GLY A 40 15.26 -12.43 -31.45
N LEU A 41 14.87 -11.99 -32.64
CA LEU A 41 15.40 -10.80 -33.30
C LEU A 41 14.39 -9.66 -33.21
N CYS A 42 14.73 -8.58 -32.48
CA CYS A 42 13.87 -7.41 -32.37
C CYS A 42 14.29 -6.32 -33.36
N LYS A 43 13.35 -5.81 -34.16
CA LYS A 43 13.58 -4.67 -35.06
C LYS A 43 13.75 -3.37 -34.28
N GLY A 44 15.01 -2.96 -34.13
CA GLY A 44 15.44 -1.75 -33.43
C GLY A 44 15.57 -0.50 -34.33
N SER A 45 16.22 0.54 -33.80
CA SER A 45 16.51 1.80 -34.54
C SER A 45 17.76 1.73 -35.41
N GLY A 46 18.53 0.63 -35.36
CA GLY A 46 19.70 0.40 -36.19
C GLY A 46 19.42 -0.49 -37.42
N ALA A 47 20.39 -0.59 -38.32
CA ALA A 47 20.28 -1.37 -39.57
C ALA A 47 20.20 -2.90 -39.36
N LYS A 48 20.67 -3.42 -38.22
CA LYS A 48 20.58 -4.85 -37.86
C LYS A 48 19.61 -5.05 -36.69
N PRO A 49 18.73 -6.06 -36.72
CA PRO A 49 17.88 -6.43 -35.57
C PRO A 49 18.72 -6.77 -34.34
N TYR A 50 18.19 -6.45 -33.16
CA TYR A 50 18.84 -6.80 -31.89
C TYR A 50 18.61 -8.28 -31.58
N GLN A 51 19.71 -9.04 -31.47
CA GLN A 51 19.70 -10.41 -30.99
C GLN A 51 19.45 -10.40 -29.50
N THR A 52 18.36 -11.03 -29.07
CA THR A 52 17.96 -11.11 -27.67
C THR A 52 17.84 -12.57 -27.28
N ILE A 53 18.44 -12.92 -26.15
CA ILE A 53 18.51 -14.27 -25.59
C ILE A 53 18.15 -14.16 -24.10
N VAL A 54 17.34 -15.08 -23.63
CA VAL A 54 16.93 -15.24 -22.23
C VAL A 54 17.16 -16.69 -21.83
N ASP A 55 17.84 -16.89 -20.72
CA ASP A 55 17.99 -18.18 -20.06
C ASP A 55 16.94 -18.29 -18.95
N LEU A 56 16.05 -19.27 -19.09
CA LEU A 56 14.89 -19.52 -18.25
C LEU A 56 15.23 -20.34 -16.99
N SER A 57 16.44 -20.94 -16.91
CA SER A 57 16.89 -21.72 -15.75
C SER A 57 17.32 -20.85 -14.55
N GLY A 58 17.75 -19.62 -14.84
CA GLY A 58 18.02 -18.56 -13.87
C GLY A 58 18.12 -17.25 -14.66
N PRO A 59 17.18 -16.29 -14.50
CA PRO A 59 16.92 -15.21 -15.44
C PRO A 59 18.18 -14.42 -15.82
N ALA A 60 18.82 -14.83 -16.92
CA ALA A 60 20.00 -14.18 -17.47
C ALA A 60 19.69 -13.72 -18.89
N TYR A 61 20.12 -12.49 -19.19
CA TYR A 61 19.70 -11.79 -20.40
C TYR A 61 20.91 -11.37 -21.20
N LYS A 62 20.90 -11.65 -22.50
CA LYS A 62 21.82 -11.03 -23.45
C LYS A 62 21.03 -10.37 -24.55
N CYS A 63 21.27 -9.07 -24.75
CA CYS A 63 20.71 -8.35 -25.87
C CYS A 63 21.82 -7.52 -26.54
N SER A 64 21.87 -7.49 -27.87
CA SER A 64 22.84 -6.67 -28.60
C SER A 64 22.51 -5.17 -28.64
N CYS A 65 21.54 -4.71 -27.85
CA CYS A 65 21.15 -3.30 -27.77
C CYS A 65 22.08 -2.48 -26.84
N PRO A 66 22.25 -1.16 -27.05
CA PRO A 66 23.15 -0.32 -26.26
C PRO A 66 22.60 0.07 -24.87
N SER A 67 21.55 -0.59 -24.39
CA SER A 67 20.93 -0.26 -23.09
C SER A 67 21.80 -0.73 -21.94
N ARG A 68 21.92 0.11 -20.90
CA ARG A 68 22.58 -0.24 -19.63
C ARG A 68 21.64 -0.82 -18.57
N LYS A 69 20.35 -1.01 -18.89
CA LYS A 69 19.34 -1.58 -17.99
C LYS A 69 19.13 -3.06 -18.31
N PHE A 70 19.16 -3.92 -17.30
CA PHE A 70 19.04 -5.37 -17.45
C PHE A 70 18.02 -5.95 -16.46
N PRO A 71 17.00 -6.70 -16.91
CA PRO A 71 16.63 -6.95 -18.31
C PRO A 71 16.26 -5.67 -19.06
N CYS A 72 16.74 -5.54 -20.30
CA CYS A 72 16.42 -4.39 -21.14
C CYS A 72 14.99 -4.52 -21.70
N LYS A 73 14.45 -3.43 -22.26
CA LYS A 73 13.11 -3.44 -22.88
C LYS A 73 12.92 -4.54 -23.95
N HIS A 74 13.99 -4.98 -24.63
CA HIS A 74 13.91 -6.08 -25.60
C HIS A 74 13.80 -7.44 -24.90
N ALA A 75 14.59 -7.70 -23.85
CA ALA A 75 14.47 -8.94 -23.08
C ALA A 75 13.09 -9.06 -22.41
N LEU A 76 12.59 -7.95 -21.83
CA LEU A 76 11.24 -7.89 -21.27
C LEU A 76 10.17 -8.11 -22.35
N SER A 77 10.32 -7.48 -23.52
CA SER A 77 9.34 -7.65 -24.60
C SER A 77 9.35 -9.08 -25.15
N LEU A 78 10.51 -9.74 -25.23
CA LEU A 78 10.63 -11.14 -25.66
C LEU A 78 9.94 -12.09 -24.67
N LEU A 79 10.12 -11.84 -23.37
CA LEU A 79 9.43 -12.58 -22.32
C LEU A 79 7.92 -12.36 -22.32
N LEU A 80 7.46 -11.13 -22.60
CA LEU A 80 6.03 -10.83 -22.73
C LEU A 80 5.41 -11.58 -23.91
N ILE A 81 6.02 -11.56 -25.10
CA ILE A 81 5.46 -12.29 -26.26
C ILE A 81 5.51 -13.81 -26.06
N TRP A 82 6.48 -14.33 -25.31
CA TRP A 82 6.53 -15.75 -24.94
C TRP A 82 5.44 -16.10 -23.91
N SER A 83 5.22 -15.24 -22.92
CA SER A 83 4.13 -15.36 -21.95
C SER A 83 2.75 -15.32 -22.62
N ASP A 84 2.61 -14.57 -23.72
CA ASP A 84 1.38 -14.48 -24.51
C ASP A 84 1.22 -15.65 -25.50
N GLY A 85 2.12 -16.64 -25.47
CA GLY A 85 2.08 -17.81 -26.36
C GLY A 85 2.47 -17.52 -27.81
N MET A 86 3.05 -16.37 -28.11
CA MET A 86 3.42 -15.96 -29.47
C MET A 86 4.80 -16.47 -29.93
N VAL A 87 5.51 -17.20 -29.08
CA VAL A 87 6.82 -17.79 -29.42
C VAL A 87 6.68 -19.31 -29.41
N SER A 88 6.87 -19.92 -30.57
CA SER A 88 6.76 -21.36 -30.75
C SER A 88 7.94 -22.11 -30.12
N GLU A 89 7.66 -23.31 -29.64
CA GLU A 89 8.70 -24.26 -29.23
C GLU A 89 9.39 -24.81 -30.48
N VAL A 90 10.73 -24.90 -30.44
CA VAL A 90 11.56 -25.37 -31.55
C VAL A 90 12.55 -26.40 -31.01
N GLY A 91 12.84 -27.46 -31.77
CA GLY A 91 13.69 -28.57 -31.30
C GLY A 91 15.18 -28.24 -31.08
N ALA A 92 15.65 -27.06 -31.50
CA ALA A 92 17.02 -26.60 -31.26
C ALA A 92 17.09 -25.06 -31.15
N PRO A 93 17.95 -24.51 -30.29
CA PRO A 93 18.22 -23.07 -30.23
C PRO A 93 18.88 -22.56 -31.50
N ALA A 94 18.69 -21.28 -31.83
CA ALA A 94 19.42 -20.64 -32.92
C ALA A 94 20.92 -20.53 -32.59
N ASP A 95 21.79 -20.58 -33.61
CA ASP A 95 23.27 -20.62 -33.46
C ASP A 95 23.82 -19.57 -32.47
N TYR A 96 23.30 -18.35 -32.49
CA TYR A 96 23.75 -17.26 -31.60
C TYR A 96 23.31 -17.43 -30.14
N ALA A 97 22.17 -18.09 -29.91
CA ALA A 97 21.67 -18.43 -28.59
C ALA A 97 22.44 -19.63 -28.04
N GLU A 98 22.65 -20.66 -28.86
CA GLU A 98 23.44 -21.85 -28.52
C GLU A 98 24.88 -21.48 -28.13
N GLN A 99 25.57 -20.68 -28.96
CA GLN A 99 26.94 -20.22 -28.66
C GLN A 99 27.03 -19.44 -27.34
N TRP A 100 26.02 -18.61 -27.03
CA TRP A 100 26.01 -17.86 -25.79
C TRP A 100 25.74 -18.76 -24.58
N LEU A 101 24.77 -19.66 -24.67
CA LEU A 101 24.45 -20.62 -23.62
C LEU A 101 25.63 -21.57 -23.38
N ALA A 102 26.29 -22.07 -24.42
CA ALA A 102 27.51 -22.87 -24.30
C ALA A 102 28.65 -22.08 -23.62
N SER A 103 28.83 -20.79 -23.95
CA SER A 103 29.82 -19.94 -23.28
C SER A 103 29.49 -19.67 -21.81
N ARG A 104 28.19 -19.58 -21.47
CA ARG A 104 27.69 -19.44 -20.09
C ARG A 104 27.89 -20.73 -19.31
N ALA A 105 27.48 -21.86 -19.86
CA ALA A 105 27.72 -23.19 -19.30
C ALA A 105 29.22 -23.46 -19.09
N GLN A 106 30.10 -23.03 -20.00
CA GLN A 106 31.55 -23.10 -19.80
C GLN A 106 32.07 -22.16 -18.71
N ARG A 107 31.48 -20.97 -18.52
CA ARG A 107 31.85 -20.06 -17.42
C ARG A 107 31.31 -20.53 -16.08
N GLU A 108 30.10 -21.08 -16.05
CA GLU A 108 29.47 -21.65 -14.86
C GLU A 108 30.13 -22.97 -14.48
N ALA A 109 30.39 -23.87 -15.43
CA ALA A 109 31.25 -25.04 -15.22
C ALA A 109 32.68 -24.63 -14.85
N GLY A 110 33.20 -23.53 -15.41
CA GLY A 110 34.49 -22.96 -15.03
C GLY A 110 34.51 -22.38 -13.62
N SER A 111 33.42 -21.76 -13.14
CA SER A 111 33.28 -21.24 -11.78
C SER A 111 33.00 -22.35 -10.77
N VAL A 112 32.22 -23.36 -11.14
CA VAL A 112 31.97 -24.57 -10.32
C VAL A 112 33.24 -25.41 -10.24
N ALA A 113 33.96 -25.62 -11.35
CA ALA A 113 35.26 -26.29 -11.34
C ALA A 113 36.36 -25.45 -10.65
N ALA A 114 36.26 -24.11 -10.63
CA ALA A 114 37.14 -23.26 -9.82
C ALA A 114 36.77 -23.25 -8.33
N GLN A 115 35.51 -23.48 -7.97
CA GLN A 115 35.04 -23.66 -6.59
C GLN A 115 35.28 -25.08 -6.05
N GLN A 116 35.38 -26.09 -6.93
CA GLN A 116 35.68 -27.48 -6.59
C GLN A 116 37.17 -27.83 -6.58
N LYS A 117 38.07 -26.93 -7.03
CA LYS A 117 39.50 -27.12 -6.81
C LYS A 117 39.81 -26.86 -5.34
N THR A 118 39.99 -27.94 -4.58
CA THR A 118 40.57 -27.88 -3.23
C THR A 118 41.86 -27.05 -3.32
N PRO A 119 41.94 -25.88 -2.65
CA PRO A 119 43.12 -25.05 -2.74
C PRO A 119 44.34 -25.86 -2.30
N SER A 120 45.43 -25.76 -3.05
CA SER A 120 46.67 -26.45 -2.71
C SER A 120 47.10 -26.09 -1.29
N ALA A 121 47.80 -26.98 -0.59
CA ALA A 121 48.29 -26.70 0.77
C ALA A 121 49.08 -25.38 0.83
N ALA A 122 49.86 -25.07 -0.22
CA ALA A 122 50.58 -23.79 -0.36
C ALA A 122 49.64 -22.57 -0.46
N THR A 123 48.52 -22.68 -1.17
CA THR A 123 47.51 -21.62 -1.29
C THR A 123 46.80 -21.36 0.04
N VAL A 124 46.52 -22.42 0.82
CA VAL A 124 45.92 -22.31 2.16
C VAL A 124 46.88 -21.62 3.13
N THR A 125 48.16 -22.01 3.13
CA THR A 125 49.21 -21.38 3.96
C THR A 125 49.40 -19.92 3.59
N GLN A 126 49.52 -19.59 2.29
CA GLN A 126 49.68 -18.20 1.84
C GLN A 126 48.47 -17.32 2.22
N ARG A 127 47.26 -17.87 2.15
CA ARG A 127 46.06 -17.17 2.64
C ARG A 127 46.14 -16.93 4.14
N ARG A 128 46.54 -17.93 4.92
CA ARG A 128 46.68 -17.82 6.39
C ARG A 128 47.68 -16.71 6.75
N GLU A 129 48.81 -16.63 6.06
CA GLU A 129 49.82 -15.59 6.25
C GLU A 129 49.29 -14.18 5.91
N ARG A 130 48.58 -14.02 4.78
CA ARG A 130 47.96 -12.73 4.40
C ARG A 130 46.92 -12.27 5.41
N VAL A 131 46.06 -13.18 5.86
CA VAL A 131 45.06 -12.90 6.89
C VAL A 131 45.73 -12.53 8.20
N ALA A 132 46.76 -13.28 8.63
CA ALA A 132 47.50 -12.99 9.86
C ALA A 132 48.17 -11.61 9.81
N GLY A 133 48.83 -11.27 8.70
CA GLY A 133 49.44 -9.96 8.50
C GLY A 133 48.42 -8.82 8.55
N GLY A 134 47.31 -8.95 7.81
CA GLY A 134 46.26 -7.94 7.81
C GLY A 134 45.61 -7.73 9.18
N LEU A 135 45.33 -8.81 9.92
CA LEU A 135 44.77 -8.70 11.28
C LEU A 135 45.77 -8.13 12.29
N ALA A 136 47.08 -8.36 12.11
CA ALA A 136 48.11 -7.74 12.93
C ALA A 136 48.20 -6.21 12.68
N ASP A 137 48.19 -5.79 11.42
CA ASP A 137 48.16 -4.38 11.04
C ASP A 137 46.90 -3.68 11.55
N LEU A 138 45.75 -4.37 11.49
CA LEU A 138 44.50 -3.88 12.06
C LEU A 138 44.62 -3.66 13.57
N ASP A 139 45.16 -4.62 14.32
CA ASP A 139 45.31 -4.52 15.77
C ASP A 139 46.21 -3.35 16.18
N VAL A 140 47.32 -3.12 15.45
CA VAL A 140 48.18 -1.95 15.66
C VAL A 140 47.38 -0.67 15.43
N TRP A 141 46.65 -0.59 14.32
CA TRP A 141 45.81 0.57 14.01
C TRP A 141 44.74 0.82 15.08
N LEU A 142 44.02 -0.21 15.54
CA LEU A 142 43.01 -0.12 16.60
C LEU A 142 43.62 0.38 17.91
N CYS A 143 44.77 -0.16 18.31
CA CYS A 143 45.47 0.27 19.51
C CYS A 143 45.91 1.74 19.41
N ASP A 144 46.43 2.17 18.25
CA ASP A 144 46.84 3.57 18.03
C ASP A 144 45.66 4.54 18.11
N GLN A 145 44.48 4.15 17.58
CA GLN A 145 43.26 4.96 17.68
C GLN A 145 42.85 5.15 19.15
N VAL A 146 42.83 4.06 19.93
CA VAL A 146 42.42 4.09 21.33
C VAL A 146 43.48 4.74 22.25
N ARG A 147 44.76 4.62 21.90
CA ARG A 147 45.86 5.23 22.67
C ARG A 147 45.89 6.76 22.50
N THR A 148 45.75 7.22 21.27
CA THR A 148 45.74 8.65 20.91
C THR A 148 44.44 9.33 21.34
N GLY A 149 43.33 8.57 21.30
CA GLY A 149 41.99 9.01 21.69
C GLY A 149 41.08 9.22 20.49
N LEU A 150 39.86 8.68 20.57
CA LEU A 150 38.87 8.71 19.49
C LEU A 150 38.41 10.14 19.13
N ALA A 151 38.62 11.13 20.01
CA ALA A 151 38.35 12.53 19.70
C ALA A 151 39.22 13.08 18.56
N GLN A 152 40.44 12.53 18.41
CA GLN A 152 41.40 12.93 17.37
C GLN A 152 41.39 11.99 16.16
N ALA A 153 40.61 10.90 16.21
CA ALA A 153 40.50 9.95 15.11
C ALA A 153 39.75 10.55 13.92
N ASP A 154 40.26 10.31 12.71
CA ASP A 154 39.51 10.57 11.48
C ASP A 154 38.38 9.54 11.37
N ARG A 155 37.14 10.02 11.36
CA ARG A 155 35.91 9.22 11.33
C ARG A 155 35.17 9.34 10.00
N SER A 156 35.84 9.91 8.98
CA SER A 156 35.29 10.03 7.64
C SER A 156 35.08 8.65 6.99
N PHE A 157 34.12 8.57 6.07
CA PHE A 157 33.89 7.36 5.29
C PHE A 157 35.19 6.90 4.58
N ASP A 158 35.93 7.84 3.99
CA ASP A 158 37.17 7.56 3.27
C ASP A 158 38.27 6.97 4.16
N ALA A 159 38.38 7.45 5.41
CA ALA A 159 39.34 6.91 6.37
C ALA A 159 39.05 5.43 6.69
N PHE A 160 37.78 5.08 6.93
CA PHE A 160 37.39 3.70 7.17
C PHE A 160 37.49 2.84 5.91
N GLU A 161 37.14 3.36 4.73
CA GLU A 161 37.26 2.65 3.47
C GLU A 161 38.73 2.33 3.15
N ALA A 162 39.67 3.23 3.45
CA ALA A 162 41.09 2.98 3.26
C ALA A 162 41.60 1.79 4.10
N VAL A 163 41.09 1.62 5.33
CA VAL A 163 41.40 0.45 6.17
C VAL A 163 40.68 -0.79 5.64
N ALA A 164 39.40 -0.67 5.27
CA ALA A 164 38.60 -1.78 4.74
C ALA A 164 39.18 -2.36 3.44
N ALA A 165 39.67 -1.51 2.54
CA ALA A 165 40.33 -1.92 1.30
C ALA A 165 41.56 -2.81 1.59
N ARG A 166 42.40 -2.42 2.56
CA ARG A 166 43.54 -3.25 3.00
C ARG A 166 43.08 -4.60 3.57
N MET A 167 41.93 -4.65 4.26
CA MET A 167 41.36 -5.91 4.76
C MET A 167 40.86 -6.81 3.62
N VAL A 168 40.34 -6.25 2.54
CA VAL A 168 40.00 -7.01 1.32
C VAL A 168 41.27 -7.61 0.70
N ASP A 169 42.33 -6.80 0.57
CA ASP A 169 43.63 -7.26 0.04
C ASP A 169 44.26 -8.36 0.91
N ALA A 170 44.10 -8.24 2.23
CA ALA A 170 44.51 -9.25 3.21
C ALA A 170 43.62 -10.50 3.27
N GLN A 171 42.55 -10.57 2.45
CA GLN A 171 41.58 -11.67 2.41
C GLN A 171 40.76 -11.85 3.70
N VAL A 172 40.42 -10.73 4.34
CA VAL A 172 39.61 -10.62 5.58
C VAL A 172 38.28 -9.89 5.31
N PRO A 173 37.42 -10.40 4.40
CA PRO A 173 36.25 -9.66 3.92
C PRO A 173 35.20 -9.40 4.99
N GLY A 174 35.11 -10.24 6.03
CA GLY A 174 34.17 -10.03 7.14
C GLY A 174 34.52 -8.77 7.96
N VAL A 175 35.81 -8.55 8.21
CA VAL A 175 36.31 -7.33 8.87
C VAL A 175 36.16 -6.11 7.97
N ALA A 176 36.46 -6.25 6.66
CA ALA A 176 36.24 -5.16 5.70
C ALA A 176 34.78 -4.69 5.68
N ALA A 177 33.84 -5.64 5.67
CA ALA A 177 32.41 -5.33 5.73
C ALA A 177 32.04 -4.64 7.05
N ALA A 178 32.55 -5.11 8.19
CA ALA A 178 32.31 -4.47 9.49
C ALA A 178 32.84 -3.02 9.53
N LEU A 179 34.05 -2.75 9.02
CA LEU A 179 34.63 -1.41 8.94
C LEU A 179 33.78 -0.45 8.10
N ARG A 180 33.25 -0.91 6.97
CA ARG A 180 32.37 -0.10 6.09
C ARG A 180 31.05 0.30 6.74
N GLN A 181 30.57 -0.47 7.72
CA GLN A 181 29.35 -0.13 8.46
C GLN A 181 29.59 0.88 9.58
N LEU A 182 30.84 1.06 10.06
CA LEU A 182 31.13 1.95 11.20
C LEU A 182 30.67 3.39 11.01
N PRO A 183 30.93 4.07 9.87
CA PRO A 183 30.43 5.43 9.66
C PRO A 183 28.91 5.50 9.82
N ARG A 184 28.17 4.55 9.25
CA ARG A 184 26.71 4.51 9.30
C ARG A 184 26.20 4.29 10.73
N ASN A 185 26.93 3.51 11.53
CA ASN A 185 26.54 3.20 12.91
C ASN A 185 26.74 4.36 13.89
N ILE A 186 27.66 5.30 13.60
CA ILE A 186 28.02 6.40 14.52
C ILE A 186 27.44 7.76 14.12
N VAL A 187 27.04 7.95 12.86
CA VAL A 187 26.52 9.23 12.37
C VAL A 187 25.26 9.65 13.16
N GLY A 188 25.25 10.89 13.64
CA GLY A 188 24.10 11.48 14.35
C GLY A 188 23.89 10.99 15.79
N ARG A 189 24.82 10.22 16.36
CA ARG A 189 24.72 9.71 17.74
C ARG A 189 25.54 10.52 18.73
N GLU A 190 25.01 10.69 19.94
CA GLU A 190 25.74 11.32 21.05
C GLU A 190 26.67 10.31 21.76
N ASP A 191 26.26 9.05 21.86
CA ASP A 191 27.01 7.94 22.48
C ASP A 191 28.02 7.28 21.53
N TRP A 192 28.33 7.92 20.40
CA TRP A 192 29.19 7.39 19.36
C TRP A 192 30.57 6.87 19.82
N PRO A 193 31.27 7.46 20.83
CA PRO A 193 32.60 6.97 21.21
C PRO A 193 32.53 5.55 21.79
N ALA A 194 31.49 5.29 22.58
CA ALA A 194 31.29 3.99 23.20
C ALA A 194 30.83 2.95 22.17
N VAL A 195 29.98 3.32 21.20
CA VAL A 195 29.62 2.44 20.06
C VAL A 195 30.86 2.06 19.25
N LEU A 196 31.68 3.05 18.87
CA LEU A 196 32.89 2.83 18.08
C LEU A 196 33.91 1.94 18.83
N LEU A 197 34.09 2.18 20.14
CA LEU A 197 34.95 1.35 20.98
C LEU A 197 34.47 -0.10 21.03
N CYS A 198 33.16 -0.35 21.16
CA CYS A 198 32.63 -1.72 21.17
C CYS A 198 32.92 -2.45 19.85
N GLU A 199 32.81 -1.75 18.72
CA GLU A 199 33.14 -2.30 17.41
C GLU A 199 34.64 -2.59 17.27
N TYR A 200 35.50 -1.66 17.69
CA TYR A 200 36.95 -1.85 17.72
C TYR A 200 37.35 -3.03 18.60
N ALA A 201 36.77 -3.13 19.80
CA ALA A 201 36.99 -4.22 20.74
C ALA A 201 36.61 -5.58 20.13
N ARG A 202 35.52 -5.65 19.37
CA ARG A 202 35.09 -6.87 18.68
C ARG A 202 36.04 -7.26 17.54
N LEU A 203 36.50 -6.29 16.75
CA LEU A 203 37.49 -6.52 15.70
C LEU A 203 38.82 -6.99 16.30
N HIS A 204 39.23 -6.38 17.41
CA HIS A 204 40.38 -6.82 18.17
C HIS A 204 40.23 -8.25 18.67
N LEU A 205 39.05 -8.62 19.20
CA LEU A 205 38.77 -9.98 19.65
C LEU A 205 38.89 -11.00 18.50
N LEU A 206 38.47 -10.66 17.27
CA LEU A 206 38.68 -11.51 16.09
C LEU A 206 40.17 -11.69 15.76
N ALA A 207 40.96 -10.61 15.81
CA ALA A 207 42.40 -10.67 15.57
C ALA A 207 43.12 -11.52 16.63
N ALA A 208 42.74 -11.36 17.90
CA ALA A 208 43.24 -12.17 19.00
C ALA A 208 42.88 -13.65 18.86
N ALA A 209 41.63 -13.96 18.49
CA ALA A 209 41.19 -15.33 18.24
C ALA A 209 41.93 -15.97 17.05
N HIS A 210 42.19 -15.21 15.98
CA HIS A 210 42.95 -15.71 14.83
C HIS A 210 44.41 -16.04 15.16
N ARG A 211 45.08 -15.22 15.99
CA ARG A 211 46.43 -15.53 16.45
C ARG A 211 46.52 -16.87 17.19
N ARG A 212 45.47 -17.20 17.93
CA ARG A 212 45.39 -18.41 18.78
C ARG A 212 44.51 -19.50 18.19
N LEU A 213 44.23 -19.45 16.89
CA LEU A 213 43.20 -20.27 16.23
C LEU A 213 43.36 -21.78 16.47
N ASP A 214 44.61 -22.25 16.57
CA ASP A 214 44.94 -23.68 16.78
C ASP A 214 44.84 -24.11 18.26
N GLU A 215 44.74 -23.15 19.19
CA GLU A 215 44.54 -23.38 20.63
C GLU A 215 43.07 -23.32 21.05
N LEU A 216 42.21 -22.75 20.20
CA LEU A 216 40.78 -22.60 20.49
C LEU A 216 40.05 -23.94 20.34
N ASP A 217 38.93 -24.07 21.05
CA ASP A 217 37.97 -25.15 20.79
C ASP A 217 37.62 -25.20 19.28
N PRO A 218 37.57 -26.37 18.63
CA PRO A 218 37.35 -26.47 17.19
C PRO A 218 36.09 -25.73 16.70
N ALA A 219 35.02 -25.73 17.49
CA ALA A 219 33.77 -25.05 17.14
C ALA A 219 33.94 -23.52 17.23
N LEU A 220 34.62 -23.01 18.26
CA LEU A 220 34.94 -21.58 18.38
C LEU A 220 35.92 -21.12 17.29
N ALA A 221 36.90 -21.94 16.94
CA ALA A 221 37.82 -21.68 15.83
C ALA A 221 37.07 -21.59 14.49
N ALA A 222 36.06 -22.43 14.28
CA ALA A 222 35.19 -22.37 13.10
C ALA A 222 34.31 -21.10 13.08
N SER A 223 33.79 -20.69 14.24
CA SER A 223 33.09 -19.39 14.40
C SER A 223 34.01 -18.23 14.04
N ALA A 224 35.24 -18.16 14.59
CA ALA A 224 36.20 -17.10 14.27
C ALA A 224 36.53 -17.05 12.77
N ARG A 225 36.74 -18.21 12.12
CA ARG A 225 36.94 -18.30 10.66
C ARG A 225 35.75 -17.74 9.88
N THR A 226 34.53 -18.04 10.32
CA THR A 226 33.29 -17.55 9.70
C THR A 226 33.20 -16.03 9.78
N HIS A 227 33.42 -15.42 10.95
CA HIS A 227 33.36 -13.97 11.15
C HIS A 227 34.49 -13.22 10.43
N ILE A 228 35.66 -13.85 10.24
CA ILE A 228 36.77 -13.32 9.42
C ILE A 228 36.42 -13.36 7.92
N GLY A 229 35.61 -14.33 7.49
CA GLY A 229 35.21 -14.53 6.10
C GLY A 229 36.03 -15.58 5.36
N TYR A 230 36.48 -16.63 6.06
CA TYR A 230 36.98 -17.83 5.40
C TYR A 230 35.82 -18.53 4.66
N PRO A 231 36.00 -18.94 3.39
CA PRO A 231 34.99 -19.67 2.66
C PRO A 231 34.88 -21.07 3.24
N VAL A 232 33.63 -21.54 3.39
CA VAL A 232 33.31 -22.92 3.70
C VAL A 232 32.60 -23.50 2.48
N GLY A 233 33.15 -24.57 1.92
CA GLY A 233 32.59 -25.21 0.73
C GLY A 233 31.25 -25.86 1.05
N THR A 234 30.30 -25.82 0.12
CA THR A 234 28.99 -26.47 0.31
C THR A 234 29.13 -27.98 0.47
N GLU A 235 30.06 -28.62 -0.23
CA GLU A 235 30.38 -30.04 -0.08
C GLU A 235 30.91 -30.38 1.31
N SER A 236 31.78 -29.55 1.90
CA SER A 236 32.26 -29.79 3.26
C SER A 236 31.14 -29.65 4.29
N VAL A 237 30.20 -28.72 4.09
CA VAL A 237 29.01 -28.62 4.94
C VAL A 237 28.11 -29.85 4.77
N ARG A 238 27.92 -30.35 3.55
CA ARG A 238 27.14 -31.59 3.30
C ARG A 238 27.78 -32.83 3.92
N ALA A 239 29.08 -32.81 4.21
CA ALA A 239 29.75 -33.89 4.92
C ALA A 239 29.55 -33.81 6.45
N GLU A 240 29.07 -32.69 6.99
CA GLU A 240 28.73 -32.57 8.41
C GLU A 240 27.53 -33.46 8.77
N PRO A 241 27.42 -33.90 10.05
CA PRO A 241 26.33 -34.76 10.50
C PRO A 241 24.94 -34.21 10.15
N ILE A 242 24.11 -35.08 9.59
CA ILE A 242 22.74 -34.77 9.20
C ILE A 242 21.87 -34.56 10.44
N VAL A 243 21.02 -33.53 10.40
CA VAL A 243 19.93 -33.35 11.35
C VAL A 243 18.61 -33.45 10.58
N ARG A 244 17.93 -34.59 10.72
CA ARG A 244 16.56 -34.77 10.22
C ARG A 244 15.56 -34.34 11.29
N ASP A 245 14.62 -33.48 10.90
CA ASP A 245 13.52 -33.06 11.76
C ASP A 245 12.35 -32.58 10.89
N HIS A 246 11.22 -32.31 11.53
CA HIS A 246 10.15 -31.53 10.93
C HIS A 246 10.43 -30.06 11.18
N TRP A 247 10.93 -29.38 10.14
CA TRP A 247 11.40 -28.00 10.25
C TRP A 247 10.26 -27.02 10.00
N MET A 248 9.85 -26.32 11.06
CA MET A 248 8.84 -25.27 10.99
C MET A 248 9.45 -24.00 10.39
N VAL A 249 8.94 -23.51 9.26
CA VAL A 249 9.34 -22.22 8.69
C VAL A 249 8.59 -21.11 9.40
N LEU A 250 9.30 -20.37 10.24
CA LEU A 250 8.71 -19.38 11.13
C LEU A 250 8.69 -17.99 10.51
N GLY A 251 9.72 -17.61 9.76
CA GLY A 251 9.78 -16.28 9.16
C GLY A 251 10.73 -16.23 7.98
N ILE A 252 10.46 -15.29 7.07
CA ILE A 252 11.34 -14.95 5.96
C ILE A 252 11.51 -13.43 5.93
N ARG A 253 12.74 -12.96 5.74
CA ARG A 253 13.06 -11.56 5.48
C ARG A 253 13.94 -11.46 4.26
N ILE A 254 13.67 -10.46 3.42
CA ILE A 254 14.49 -10.13 2.27
C ILE A 254 15.09 -8.74 2.52
N THR A 255 16.41 -8.64 2.43
CA THR A 255 17.14 -7.37 2.53
C THR A 255 17.85 -7.09 1.21
N GLU A 256 18.14 -5.82 0.94
CA GLU A 256 18.90 -5.37 -0.25
C GLU A 256 20.09 -4.53 0.20
N GLU A 257 21.29 -4.87 -0.29
CA GLU A 257 22.50 -4.08 -0.12
C GLU A 257 23.26 -4.01 -1.46
N GLU A 258 23.44 -2.81 -2.02
CA GLU A 258 24.24 -2.59 -3.25
C GLU A 258 23.89 -3.54 -4.41
N GLN A 259 22.58 -3.70 -4.72
CA GLN A 259 22.04 -4.63 -5.72
C GLN A 259 22.11 -6.13 -5.34
N LEU A 260 22.62 -6.47 -4.16
CA LEU A 260 22.56 -7.84 -3.62
C LEU A 260 21.33 -8.00 -2.73
N HIS A 261 20.37 -8.81 -3.16
CA HIS A 261 19.23 -9.23 -2.36
C HIS A 261 19.59 -10.50 -1.59
N THR A 262 19.32 -10.51 -0.29
CA THR A 262 19.53 -11.67 0.59
C THR A 262 18.21 -12.10 1.22
N ARG A 263 17.81 -13.35 1.00
CA ARG A 263 16.66 -13.98 1.66
C ARG A 263 17.15 -14.78 2.86
N ARG A 264 16.69 -14.39 4.05
CA ARG A 264 16.91 -15.10 5.33
C ARG A 264 15.63 -15.85 5.68
N ALA A 265 15.70 -17.16 5.78
CA ALA A 265 14.58 -18.00 6.21
C ALA A 265 14.93 -18.69 7.54
N TRP A 266 14.18 -18.39 8.59
CA TRP A 266 14.39 -18.96 9.92
C TRP A 266 13.45 -20.13 10.15
N MET A 267 14.02 -21.19 10.69
CA MET A 267 13.32 -22.44 10.93
C MET A 267 13.62 -22.97 12.31
N ARG A 268 12.68 -23.73 12.87
CA ARG A 268 12.89 -24.44 14.13
C ARG A 268 12.45 -25.90 13.98
N GLY A 269 13.34 -26.81 14.34
CA GLY A 269 13.02 -28.23 14.38
C GLY A 269 11.97 -28.51 15.45
N ARG A 270 10.88 -29.19 15.08
CA ARG A 270 9.76 -29.47 16.00
C ARG A 270 10.15 -30.42 17.12
N THR A 271 10.99 -31.42 16.82
CA THR A 271 11.40 -32.46 17.77
C THR A 271 12.68 -32.06 18.50
N SER A 272 13.66 -31.55 17.76
CA SER A 272 14.98 -31.17 18.28
C SER A 272 14.98 -29.82 19.00
N GLY A 273 13.99 -28.95 18.74
CA GLY A 273 13.97 -27.57 19.21
C GLY A 273 15.06 -26.67 18.61
N ARG A 274 15.89 -27.21 17.70
CA ARG A 274 17.08 -26.57 17.14
C ARG A 274 16.70 -25.48 16.13
N TRP A 275 17.40 -24.35 16.17
CA TRP A 275 17.28 -23.30 15.16
C TRP A 275 18.08 -23.61 13.91
N ALA A 276 17.55 -23.19 12.76
CA ALA A 276 18.24 -23.16 11.49
C ALA A 276 17.95 -21.87 10.72
N LEU A 277 18.95 -21.41 9.96
CA LEU A 277 18.86 -20.26 9.07
C LEU A 277 19.34 -20.68 7.67
N ILE A 278 18.45 -20.58 6.68
CA ILE A 278 18.79 -20.72 5.27
C ILE A 278 19.01 -19.33 4.68
N LEU A 279 20.12 -19.17 3.94
CA LEU A 279 20.51 -17.93 3.28
C LEU A 279 20.54 -18.14 1.77
N ASP A 280 19.74 -17.37 1.04
CA ASP A 280 19.81 -17.28 -0.42
C ASP A 280 20.25 -15.87 -0.82
N HIS A 281 21.03 -15.79 -1.89
CA HIS A 281 21.51 -14.52 -2.44
C HIS A 281 21.12 -14.40 -3.91
N SER A 282 20.70 -13.22 -4.32
CA SER A 282 20.39 -12.89 -5.72
C SER A 282 20.89 -11.49 -6.05
N HIS A 283 21.43 -11.28 -7.26
CA HIS A 283 21.97 -10.00 -7.69
C HIS A 283 21.03 -9.30 -8.69
N GLY A 284 20.81 -8.00 -8.52
CA GLY A 284 20.03 -7.11 -9.38
C GLY A 284 18.50 -7.22 -9.24
N SER A 285 17.97 -8.32 -8.71
CA SER A 285 16.54 -8.48 -8.41
C SER A 285 16.31 -9.51 -7.30
N PRO A 286 15.19 -9.45 -6.55
CA PRO A 286 14.85 -10.43 -5.50
C PRO A 286 14.29 -11.74 -6.07
N ALA A 287 14.94 -12.30 -7.10
CA ALA A 287 14.58 -13.58 -7.70
C ALA A 287 15.32 -14.72 -6.99
N PHE A 288 14.60 -15.43 -6.11
CA PHE A 288 15.15 -16.54 -5.34
C PHE A 288 14.60 -17.89 -5.83
N PRO A 289 15.28 -19.02 -5.56
CA PRO A 289 14.74 -20.35 -5.86
C PRO A 289 13.34 -20.54 -5.24
N PRO A 290 12.37 -21.11 -6.00
CA PRO A 290 10.99 -21.27 -5.54
C PRO A 290 10.83 -22.31 -4.43
N ASP A 291 11.85 -23.13 -4.20
CA ASP A 291 11.80 -24.31 -3.33
C ASP A 291 11.79 -23.99 -1.83
N MET A 292 11.74 -22.71 -1.44
CA MET A 292 11.64 -22.31 -0.03
C MET A 292 10.19 -22.45 0.42
N PRO A 293 9.88 -23.29 1.42
CA PRO A 293 8.53 -23.38 1.95
C PRO A 293 8.07 -22.04 2.53
N VAL A 294 6.77 -21.76 2.43
CA VAL A 294 6.20 -20.49 2.91
C VAL A 294 6.15 -20.47 4.44
N PRO A 295 6.29 -19.29 5.08
CA PRO A 295 6.10 -19.16 6.52
C PRO A 295 4.75 -19.75 6.97
N GLY A 296 4.74 -20.43 8.13
CA GLY A 296 3.55 -21.12 8.63
C GLY A 296 3.43 -22.57 8.18
N THR A 297 4.39 -23.08 7.39
CA THR A 297 4.48 -24.48 7.01
C THR A 297 5.63 -25.20 7.71
N MET A 298 5.57 -26.52 7.71
CA MET A 298 6.58 -27.42 8.23
C MET A 298 6.90 -28.48 7.18
N ILE A 299 8.15 -28.92 7.11
CA ILE A 299 8.60 -29.93 6.14
C ILE A 299 9.51 -30.96 6.84
N ASP A 300 9.31 -32.25 6.57
CA ASP A 300 10.26 -33.31 6.94
C ASP A 300 11.47 -33.24 6.01
N ALA A 301 12.61 -32.82 6.55
CA ALA A 301 13.82 -32.62 5.78
C ALA A 301 15.08 -32.78 6.61
N GLU A 302 16.17 -33.04 5.90
CA GLU A 302 17.52 -33.10 6.43
C GLU A 302 18.19 -31.74 6.27
N LEU A 303 18.86 -31.27 7.33
CA LEU A 303 19.71 -30.10 7.29
C LEU A 303 21.14 -30.44 7.70
N HIS A 304 22.10 -29.82 7.01
CA HIS A 304 23.51 -29.82 7.39
C HIS A 304 23.92 -28.43 7.87
N PHE A 305 24.58 -28.35 9.01
CA PHE A 305 24.92 -27.08 9.64
C PHE A 305 26.34 -26.65 9.29
N TYR A 306 26.53 -25.35 9.08
CA TYR A 306 27.88 -24.81 8.97
C TYR A 306 28.60 -24.96 10.32
N PRO A 307 29.88 -25.37 10.32
CA PRO A 307 30.66 -25.50 11.55
C PRO A 307 30.75 -24.18 12.33
N GLY A 308 30.59 -24.24 13.65
CA GLY A 308 30.66 -23.09 14.53
C GLY A 308 30.25 -23.44 15.96
N ALA A 309 30.57 -22.57 16.93
CA ALA A 309 30.25 -22.77 18.34
C ALA A 309 28.75 -22.59 18.65
N ALA A 310 28.07 -21.75 17.87
CA ALA A 310 26.61 -21.57 17.89
C ALA A 310 26.06 -21.72 16.46
N PRO A 311 26.03 -22.96 15.90
CA PRO A 311 25.77 -23.18 14.49
C PRO A 311 24.30 -22.94 14.15
N LEU A 312 24.05 -21.82 13.48
CA LEU A 312 22.71 -21.39 13.04
C LEU A 312 22.49 -21.57 11.54
N ARG A 313 23.49 -21.24 10.71
CA ARG A 313 23.39 -21.35 9.25
C ARG A 313 23.37 -22.82 8.84
N ALA A 314 22.46 -23.18 7.93
CA ALA A 314 22.33 -24.54 7.43
C ALA A 314 22.20 -24.60 5.89
N LEU A 315 22.31 -25.81 5.34
CA LEU A 315 22.01 -26.17 3.95
C LEU A 315 20.98 -27.30 3.92
N TRP A 316 20.13 -27.27 2.90
CA TRP A 316 19.20 -28.36 2.60
C TRP A 316 19.94 -29.65 2.22
N GLY A 317 19.63 -30.74 2.91
CA GLY A 317 19.86 -32.13 2.52
C GLY A 317 18.66 -32.69 1.74
N GLU A 318 18.35 -33.97 1.95
CA GLU A 318 17.16 -34.62 1.38
C GLU A 318 15.86 -34.10 2.00
N ARG A 319 14.79 -34.02 1.18
CA ARG A 319 13.44 -33.63 1.61
C ARG A 319 12.53 -34.84 1.47
N HIS A 320 11.83 -35.18 2.56
CA HIS A 320 11.07 -36.42 2.69
C HIS A 320 9.55 -36.22 2.57
N GLY A 321 9.09 -34.99 2.32
CA GLY A 321 7.68 -34.67 2.16
C GLY A 321 7.40 -33.30 1.53
N VAL A 322 6.12 -33.03 1.27
CA VAL A 322 5.66 -31.69 0.86
C VAL A 322 5.45 -30.81 2.10
N PRO A 323 5.59 -29.48 1.98
CA PRO A 323 5.28 -28.58 3.09
C PRO A 323 3.81 -28.70 3.54
N GLU A 324 3.61 -28.85 4.85
CA GLU A 324 2.29 -28.94 5.48
C GLU A 324 2.07 -27.79 6.47
N PRO A 325 0.83 -27.35 6.75
CA PRO A 325 0.57 -26.33 7.75
C PRO A 325 1.10 -26.74 9.14
N ILE A 326 1.72 -25.81 9.88
CA ILE A 326 2.17 -26.07 11.26
C ILE A 326 0.93 -26.35 12.14
N PRO A 327 0.83 -27.51 12.81
CA PRO A 327 -0.26 -27.79 13.75
C PRO A 327 -0.22 -26.82 14.94
N ARG A 328 -1.40 -26.32 15.36
CA ARG A 328 -1.53 -25.39 16.49
C ARG A 328 -2.07 -26.07 17.76
N PRO A 329 -1.71 -25.60 18.97
CA PRO A 329 -0.75 -24.52 19.25
C PRO A 329 0.69 -24.91 18.91
N LEU A 330 1.57 -23.92 18.76
CA LEU A 330 3.01 -24.09 18.46
C LEU A 330 3.72 -24.69 19.69
N VAL A 331 3.42 -25.94 20.02
CA VAL A 331 4.00 -26.66 21.15
C VAL A 331 5.29 -27.33 20.67
N THR A 332 6.42 -26.72 21.00
CA THR A 332 7.68 -27.48 21.09
C THR A 332 7.64 -28.28 22.40
N THR A 333 8.10 -29.52 22.40
CA THR A 333 8.18 -30.35 23.60
C THR A 333 8.88 -29.60 24.75
N PRO A 334 8.40 -29.69 26.01
CA PRO A 334 9.09 -29.11 27.15
C PRO A 334 10.53 -29.63 27.24
N ASP A 335 11.46 -28.75 27.59
CA ASP A 335 12.79 -29.13 28.04
C ASP A 335 12.66 -30.02 29.31
N ALA A 336 13.59 -30.97 29.49
CA ALA A 336 13.78 -31.76 30.71
C ALA A 336 13.80 -30.93 32.02
N THR A 337 14.04 -29.61 31.96
CA THR A 337 13.99 -28.66 33.08
C THR A 337 12.58 -28.17 33.47
N GLY A 338 11.53 -28.51 32.70
CA GLY A 338 10.16 -28.07 32.97
C GLY A 338 9.87 -26.59 32.67
N ALA A 339 10.82 -25.86 32.09
CA ALA A 339 10.60 -24.48 31.64
C ALA A 339 9.63 -24.44 30.45
N ARG A 340 8.65 -23.51 30.48
CA ARG A 340 7.72 -23.29 29.36
C ARG A 340 8.52 -22.85 28.11
N PRO A 341 8.49 -23.62 27.02
CA PRO A 341 9.16 -23.22 25.78
C PRO A 341 8.55 -21.93 25.24
N GLY A 342 9.41 -20.96 24.90
CA GLY A 342 9.00 -19.70 24.27
C GLY A 342 8.72 -18.53 25.23
N GLY A 343 8.94 -18.68 26.54
CA GLY A 343 8.93 -17.53 27.45
C GLY A 343 10.13 -16.59 27.27
N ILE A 344 9.98 -15.32 27.65
CA ILE A 344 11.02 -14.28 27.54
C ILE A 344 12.32 -14.71 28.24
N ALA A 345 12.23 -15.22 29.47
CA ALA A 345 13.40 -15.67 30.24
C ALA A 345 14.14 -16.84 29.58
N ALA A 346 13.40 -17.79 28.99
CA ALA A 346 13.99 -18.91 28.28
C ALA A 346 14.72 -18.44 27.01
N ALA A 347 14.11 -17.53 26.24
CA ALA A 347 14.72 -16.96 25.05
C ALA A 347 16.00 -16.16 25.38
N LEU A 348 16.00 -15.35 26.44
CA LEU A 348 17.19 -14.64 26.91
C LEU A 348 18.30 -15.61 27.37
N THR A 349 17.94 -16.70 28.04
CA THR A 349 18.90 -17.73 28.45
C THR A 349 19.53 -18.43 27.25
N GLU A 350 18.73 -18.76 26.24
CA GLU A 350 19.20 -19.36 24.99
C GLU A 350 20.15 -18.40 24.25
N HIS A 351 19.79 -17.12 24.16
CA HIS A 351 20.66 -16.08 23.60
C HIS A 351 21.99 -15.96 24.36
N ALA A 352 21.94 -15.92 25.69
CA ALA A 352 23.14 -15.80 26.53
C ALA A 352 24.07 -17.00 26.35
N ARG A 353 23.54 -18.23 26.23
CA ARG A 353 24.32 -19.43 25.91
C ARG A 353 24.96 -19.35 24.53
N ALA A 354 24.20 -18.94 23.52
CA ALA A 354 24.71 -18.78 22.16
C ALA A 354 25.81 -17.71 22.09
N LEU A 355 25.60 -16.57 22.75
CA LEU A 355 26.58 -15.48 22.82
C LEU A 355 27.83 -15.86 23.62
N GLY A 356 27.67 -16.65 24.68
CA GLY A 356 28.80 -17.20 25.44
C GLY A 356 29.64 -18.19 24.63
N ALA A 357 29.00 -18.95 23.73
CA ALA A 357 29.68 -19.86 22.81
C ALA A 357 30.33 -19.13 21.62
N ASP A 358 29.67 -18.11 21.06
CA ASP A 358 30.19 -17.27 19.98
C ASP A 358 30.02 -15.78 20.33
N PRO A 359 31.08 -15.11 20.82
CA PRO A 359 31.00 -13.73 21.32
C PRO A 359 30.76 -12.69 20.20
N TRP A 360 30.94 -13.07 18.93
CA TRP A 360 30.83 -12.17 17.79
C TRP A 360 29.43 -12.13 17.18
N LEU A 361 28.50 -12.99 17.63
CA LEU A 361 27.10 -12.96 17.18
C LEU A 361 26.53 -11.54 17.19
N ARG A 362 25.72 -11.20 16.19
CA ARG A 362 25.06 -9.89 16.07
C ARG A 362 23.58 -9.95 16.38
N SER A 363 22.96 -11.08 16.04
CA SER A 363 21.56 -11.38 16.33
C SER A 363 21.40 -12.85 16.70
N TRP A 364 20.30 -13.16 17.38
CA TRP A 364 19.87 -14.54 17.64
C TRP A 364 18.36 -14.66 17.44
N PRO A 365 17.84 -15.72 16.78
CA PRO A 365 16.41 -15.90 16.63
C PRO A 365 15.73 -16.12 17.98
N MET A 366 14.54 -15.53 18.15
CA MET A 366 13.66 -15.77 19.29
C MET A 366 12.27 -16.15 18.79
N LEU A 367 11.67 -17.12 19.46
CA LEU A 367 10.26 -17.45 19.35
C LEU A 367 9.62 -17.19 20.71
N LEU A 368 8.82 -16.13 20.80
CA LEU A 368 8.15 -15.71 22.01
C LEU A 368 6.68 -16.11 21.93
N THR A 369 6.23 -16.97 22.84
CA THR A 369 4.84 -17.44 22.91
C THR A 369 4.08 -16.65 23.97
N GLU A 370 2.77 -16.48 23.78
CA GLU A 370 1.88 -15.80 24.73
C GLU A 370 2.32 -14.39 25.13
N VAL A 371 2.85 -13.61 24.18
CA VAL A 371 3.27 -12.21 24.41
C VAL A 371 2.29 -11.22 23.82
N ILE A 372 2.17 -10.06 24.45
CA ILE A 372 1.30 -8.94 24.07
C ILE A 372 2.19 -7.77 23.63
N PRO A 373 2.02 -7.23 22.42
CA PRO A 373 2.69 -6.01 21.99
C PRO A 373 2.17 -4.82 22.80
N VAL A 374 3.09 -4.02 23.34
CA VAL A 374 2.77 -2.87 24.19
C VAL A 374 3.46 -1.63 23.63
N VAL A 375 2.70 -0.53 23.56
CA VAL A 375 3.19 0.81 23.26
C VAL A 375 2.97 1.70 24.49
N SER A 376 4.06 2.20 25.08
CA SER A 376 4.00 3.10 26.24
C SER A 376 4.98 4.24 26.08
N GLY A 377 4.50 5.49 26.16
CA GLY A 377 5.33 6.69 25.96
C GLY A 377 6.06 6.73 24.61
N GLY A 378 5.51 6.06 23.57
CA GLY A 378 6.13 5.91 22.26
C GLY A 378 7.21 4.81 22.16
N ALA A 379 7.53 4.13 23.26
CA ALA A 379 8.42 2.98 23.27
C ALA A 379 7.64 1.69 23.01
N TRP A 380 8.23 0.80 22.20
CA TRP A 380 7.62 -0.47 21.82
C TRP A 380 8.26 -1.63 22.57
N SER A 381 7.44 -2.55 23.03
CA SER A 381 7.87 -3.78 23.71
C SER A 381 6.91 -4.93 23.45
N VAL A 382 7.35 -6.14 23.76
CA VAL A 382 6.47 -7.30 23.92
C VAL A 382 6.52 -7.75 25.37
N ALA A 383 5.36 -7.90 25.99
CA ALA A 383 5.22 -8.28 27.39
C ALA A 383 4.55 -9.65 27.50
N ASP A 384 4.95 -10.49 28.45
CA ASP A 384 4.18 -11.67 28.81
C ASP A 384 3.04 -11.35 29.78
N HIS A 385 2.24 -12.35 30.13
CA HIS A 385 1.14 -12.21 31.09
C HIS A 385 1.56 -11.79 32.51
N ASP A 386 2.82 -12.00 32.88
CA ASP A 386 3.37 -11.61 34.19
C ASP A 386 3.93 -10.17 34.15
N GLY A 387 3.83 -9.49 33.00
CA GLY A 387 4.30 -8.13 32.78
C GLY A 387 5.80 -8.03 32.46
N ALA A 388 6.52 -9.15 32.34
CA ALA A 388 7.92 -9.13 31.95
C ALA A 388 8.02 -8.76 30.46
N ALA A 389 8.88 -7.79 30.13
CA ALA A 389 8.87 -7.16 28.81
C ALA A 389 10.24 -7.10 28.15
N LEU A 390 10.27 -7.31 26.82
CA LEU A 390 11.42 -7.07 25.96
C LEU A 390 11.17 -5.87 25.06
N PRO A 391 12.14 -4.94 24.93
CA PRO A 391 12.02 -3.83 23.99
C PRO A 391 12.03 -4.35 22.55
N ILE A 392 11.17 -3.78 21.71
CA ILE A 392 11.28 -3.89 20.25
C ILE A 392 12.33 -2.87 19.80
N ALA A 393 13.22 -3.29 18.90
CA ALA A 393 14.26 -2.43 18.35
C ALA A 393 13.65 -1.20 17.66
N ARG A 394 14.42 -0.12 17.49
CA ARG A 394 13.96 1.04 16.70
C ARG A 394 13.81 0.62 15.24
N LEU A 395 12.61 0.80 14.70
CA LEU A 395 12.27 0.42 13.32
C LEU A 395 12.00 1.65 12.45
N ALA A 396 12.15 1.48 11.14
CA ALA A 396 11.86 2.50 10.13
C ALA A 396 10.39 2.88 10.08
N ALA A 397 9.54 1.86 10.20
CA ALA A 397 8.12 2.00 10.39
C ALA A 397 7.75 1.32 11.71
N GLN A 398 6.87 1.97 12.48
CA GLN A 398 6.38 1.39 13.71
C GLN A 398 5.53 0.15 13.41
N PRO A 399 5.65 -0.94 14.20
CA PRO A 399 5.05 -2.23 13.86
C PRO A 399 3.57 -2.30 14.27
N TRP A 400 2.74 -1.32 13.86
CA TRP A 400 1.31 -1.26 14.20
C TRP A 400 0.53 -2.51 13.79
N GLN A 401 0.98 -3.21 12.75
CA GLN A 401 0.40 -4.48 12.32
C GLN A 401 0.47 -5.54 13.44
N LEU A 402 1.54 -5.54 14.24
CA LEU A 402 1.69 -6.45 15.36
C LEU A 402 0.64 -6.18 16.45
N LEU A 403 0.40 -4.90 16.77
CA LEU A 403 -0.63 -4.48 17.71
C LEU A 403 -2.05 -4.80 17.18
N SER A 404 -2.26 -4.66 15.87
CA SER A 404 -3.50 -5.01 15.17
C SER A 404 -3.83 -6.49 15.28
N LEU A 405 -2.86 -7.36 15.00
CA LEU A 405 -3.00 -8.82 15.10
C LEU A 405 -3.29 -9.27 16.54
N SER A 406 -2.59 -8.67 17.52
CA SER A 406 -2.77 -9.02 18.92
C SER A 406 -4.09 -8.51 19.46
N GLY A 407 -4.43 -7.25 19.20
CA GLY A 407 -5.64 -6.68 19.75
C GLY A 407 -5.66 -6.56 21.26
N GLY A 408 -4.48 -6.49 21.89
CA GLY A 408 -4.29 -6.57 23.34
C GLY A 408 -4.37 -7.99 23.90
N ARG A 409 -4.37 -9.02 23.05
CA ARG A 409 -4.38 -10.44 23.45
C ARG A 409 -3.03 -11.13 23.18
N PRO A 410 -2.71 -12.22 23.89
CA PRO A 410 -1.47 -12.95 23.66
C PRO A 410 -1.35 -13.46 22.22
N VAL A 411 -0.16 -13.29 21.65
CA VAL A 411 0.25 -13.78 20.33
C VAL A 411 1.59 -14.49 20.41
N THR A 412 1.90 -15.28 19.39
CA THR A 412 3.27 -15.79 19.20
C THR A 412 4.02 -14.86 18.26
N VAL A 413 5.23 -14.45 18.63
CA VAL A 413 6.08 -13.56 17.83
C VAL A 413 7.41 -14.24 17.58
N MET A 414 7.81 -14.28 16.31
CA MET A 414 9.15 -14.65 15.91
C MET A 414 9.91 -13.42 15.45
N GLY A 415 11.16 -13.29 15.89
CA GLY A 415 12.02 -12.18 15.51
C GLY A 415 13.48 -12.46 15.78
N GLU A 416 14.32 -11.50 15.45
CA GLU A 416 15.74 -11.51 15.77
C GLU A 416 16.01 -10.61 16.98
N TRP A 417 16.60 -11.16 18.02
CA TRP A 417 17.11 -10.37 19.14
C TRP A 417 18.46 -9.76 18.77
N THR A 418 18.56 -8.44 18.85
CA THR A 418 19.79 -7.67 18.61
C THR A 418 20.17 -6.90 19.87
N ALA A 419 21.29 -6.18 19.83
CA ALA A 419 21.69 -5.29 20.92
C ALA A 419 20.70 -4.13 21.16
N ASP A 420 19.86 -3.80 20.17
CA ASP A 420 18.88 -2.71 20.25
C ASP A 420 17.48 -3.17 20.67
N GLY A 421 17.23 -4.48 20.63
CA GLY A 421 15.96 -5.10 21.00
C GLY A 421 15.51 -6.15 20.00
N LEU A 422 14.25 -6.57 20.13
CA LEU A 422 13.62 -7.54 19.24
C LEU A 422 13.27 -6.87 17.91
N VAL A 423 13.73 -7.43 16.79
CA VAL A 423 13.28 -7.08 15.44
C VAL A 423 12.29 -8.15 14.98
N PRO A 424 10.96 -7.91 15.07
CA PRO A 424 9.95 -8.90 14.70
C PRO A 424 10.03 -9.24 13.20
N THR A 425 9.72 -10.48 12.86
CA THR A 425 9.69 -10.97 11.48
C THR A 425 8.30 -11.51 11.12
N SER A 426 7.67 -12.19 12.06
CA SER A 426 6.34 -12.78 11.88
C SER A 426 5.61 -12.89 13.21
N ALA A 427 4.28 -12.90 13.15
CA ALA A 427 3.43 -13.09 14.31
C ALA A 427 2.22 -13.96 13.97
N TRP A 428 1.75 -14.72 14.97
CA TRP A 428 0.60 -15.60 14.88
C TRP A 428 -0.42 -15.24 15.96
N ALA A 429 -1.67 -15.08 15.53
CA ALA A 429 -2.83 -14.87 16.38
C ALA A 429 -3.93 -15.88 15.98
N GLY A 430 -4.28 -16.82 16.86
CA GLY A 430 -5.29 -17.84 16.54
C GLY A 430 -4.83 -18.76 15.40
N GLU A 431 -5.49 -18.67 14.23
CA GLU A 431 -5.12 -19.32 12.95
C GLU A 431 -4.45 -18.36 11.95
N GLU A 432 -4.41 -17.06 12.25
CA GLU A 432 -3.81 -16.05 11.38
C GLU A 432 -2.28 -16.05 11.53
N LEU A 433 -1.57 -15.84 10.42
CA LEU A 433 -0.13 -15.59 10.36
C LEU A 433 0.08 -14.33 9.53
N ALA A 434 0.88 -13.42 10.05
CA ALA A 434 1.31 -12.26 9.31
C ALA A 434 2.82 -12.08 9.36
N THR A 435 3.40 -11.72 8.22
CA THR A 435 4.76 -11.17 8.14
C THR A 435 4.73 -9.75 8.66
N VAL A 436 5.69 -9.41 9.52
CA VAL A 436 5.88 -8.06 10.05
C VAL A 436 7.02 -7.41 9.28
N ASP A 437 6.71 -6.35 8.54
CA ASP A 437 7.73 -5.56 7.85
C ASP A 437 8.44 -4.64 8.86
N ALA A 438 9.62 -5.07 9.30
CA ALA A 438 10.42 -4.41 10.32
C ALA A 438 11.85 -4.24 9.82
N ALA A 439 12.15 -3.06 9.27
CA ALA A 439 13.51 -2.63 9.00
C ALA A 439 14.06 -1.90 10.23
N ALA A 440 15.06 -2.45 10.90
CA ALA A 440 15.69 -1.78 12.05
C ALA A 440 16.44 -0.50 11.59
N ILE A 441 16.20 0.62 12.25
CA ILE A 441 16.97 1.86 12.11
C ILE A 441 17.78 2.06 13.39
N GLY A 442 19.05 1.67 13.35
CA GLY A 442 19.98 1.95 14.43
C GLY A 442 21.08 0.91 14.56
N GLY A 443 22.20 1.36 15.12
CA GLY A 443 23.26 0.51 15.63
C GLY A 443 23.14 0.31 17.15
N SER A 444 23.88 -0.66 17.67
CA SER A 444 23.90 -1.06 19.08
C SER A 444 23.80 0.10 20.07
N ARG A 445 22.95 -0.01 21.10
CA ARG A 445 23.11 0.77 22.34
C ARG A 445 24.55 0.62 22.84
N ALA A 446 25.21 1.74 23.14
CA ALA A 446 26.58 1.68 23.60
C ALA A 446 26.67 1.03 24.99
N GLY A 447 27.63 0.12 25.16
CA GLY A 447 28.06 -0.33 26.48
C GLY A 447 28.76 0.81 27.25
N ASN A 448 28.67 0.76 28.58
CA ASN A 448 29.36 1.57 29.59
C ASN A 448 30.02 2.88 29.10
N SER A 449 29.33 4.01 29.33
CA SER A 449 29.80 5.36 28.98
C SER A 449 31.16 5.73 29.59
N ALA A 450 31.57 5.09 30.70
CA ALA A 450 32.89 5.31 31.30
C ALA A 450 34.02 4.84 30.39
N LEU A 451 33.90 3.66 29.75
CA LEU A 451 34.88 3.15 28.80
C LEU A 451 34.97 4.03 27.55
N GLY A 452 33.82 4.48 27.05
CA GLY A 452 33.76 5.45 25.96
C GLY A 452 34.49 6.75 26.27
N SER A 453 34.44 7.23 27.52
CA SER A 453 35.17 8.43 27.95
C SER A 453 36.68 8.22 27.99
N VAL A 454 37.16 7.05 28.44
CA VAL A 454 38.58 6.70 28.39
C VAL A 454 39.07 6.64 26.94
N ALA A 455 38.33 5.94 26.06
CA ALA A 455 38.67 5.86 24.64
C ALA A 455 38.61 7.22 23.93
N LEU A 456 37.66 8.10 24.29
CA LEU A 456 37.55 9.43 23.72
C LEU A 456 38.78 10.30 24.01
N LEU A 457 39.28 10.26 25.25
CA LEU A 457 40.45 11.02 25.69
C LEU A 457 41.79 10.37 25.32
N GLY A 458 41.79 9.04 25.17
CA GLY A 458 42.97 8.23 24.88
C GLY A 458 43.61 7.65 26.15
N THR A 459 44.07 6.40 26.06
CA THR A 459 44.70 5.72 27.22
C THR A 459 46.02 6.35 27.66
N ALA A 460 46.64 7.17 26.80
CA ALA A 460 47.79 7.99 27.17
C ALA A 460 47.46 9.10 28.19
N ARG A 461 46.19 9.54 28.25
CA ARG A 461 45.74 10.66 29.09
C ARG A 461 44.88 10.21 30.26
N ARG A 462 44.15 9.10 30.13
CA ARG A 462 43.26 8.57 31.15
C ARG A 462 43.40 7.05 31.24
N GLY A 463 43.62 6.53 32.43
CA GLY A 463 43.64 5.09 32.69
C GLY A 463 42.23 4.50 32.78
N LEU A 464 42.13 3.20 32.53
CA LEU A 464 40.93 2.42 32.82
C LEU A 464 40.75 2.30 34.35
N ASP A 465 39.56 2.63 34.84
CA ASP A 465 39.18 2.40 36.24
C ASP A 465 38.28 1.15 36.32
N PRO A 466 38.78 0.02 36.86
CA PRO A 466 38.00 -1.22 37.00
C PRO A 466 36.73 -1.06 37.82
N ALA A 467 36.63 -0.07 38.73
CA ALA A 467 35.44 0.17 39.52
C ALA A 467 34.23 0.61 38.68
N THR A 468 34.48 1.06 37.44
CA THR A 468 33.42 1.43 36.50
C THR A 468 32.81 0.24 35.75
N LEU A 469 33.42 -0.95 35.84
CA LEU A 469 33.01 -2.15 35.12
C LEU A 469 31.97 -2.98 35.89
N SER A 470 31.25 -3.85 35.17
CA SER A 470 30.37 -4.83 35.81
C SER A 470 31.19 -5.82 36.65
N GLY A 471 30.73 -6.26 37.82
CA GLY A 471 31.52 -7.08 38.77
C GLY A 471 32.29 -8.26 38.13
N PRO A 472 31.62 -9.17 37.39
CA PRO A 472 32.31 -10.27 36.70
C PRO A 472 33.33 -9.80 35.64
N VAL A 473 33.08 -8.66 35.00
CA VAL A 473 33.97 -8.07 34.00
C VAL A 473 35.19 -7.47 34.70
N ALA A 474 35.01 -6.76 35.81
CA ALA A 474 36.11 -6.19 36.59
C ALA A 474 37.09 -7.29 37.08
N GLU A 475 36.57 -8.42 37.55
CA GLU A 475 37.38 -9.58 37.96
C GLU A 475 38.17 -10.21 36.79
N ALA A 476 37.55 -10.29 35.61
CA ALA A 476 38.23 -10.76 34.40
C ALA A 476 39.31 -9.77 33.94
N VAL A 477 39.01 -8.48 33.95
CA VAL A 477 39.94 -7.40 33.56
C VAL A 477 41.12 -7.30 34.53
N GLY A 478 40.94 -7.57 35.82
CA GLY A 478 42.03 -7.60 36.80
C GLY A 478 43.12 -8.63 36.51
N ARG A 479 42.85 -9.62 35.65
CA ARG A 479 43.82 -10.63 35.18
C ARG A 479 44.54 -10.23 33.89
N LEU A 480 44.14 -9.11 33.27
CA LEU A 480 44.77 -8.61 32.05
C LEU A 480 45.97 -7.73 32.42
N HIS A 481 47.08 -7.94 31.72
CA HIS A 481 48.33 -7.21 31.90
C HIS A 481 48.93 -6.88 30.53
N GLY A 482 49.48 -5.67 30.36
CA GLY A 482 50.09 -5.26 29.11
C GLY A 482 49.87 -3.80 28.77
N ASP A 483 49.88 -3.48 27.48
CA ASP A 483 49.62 -2.13 26.95
C ASP A 483 48.22 -1.64 27.38
N PRO A 484 48.09 -0.46 27.99
CA PRO A 484 46.81 0.12 28.38
C PRO A 484 45.78 0.19 27.24
N ALA A 485 46.20 0.42 25.99
CA ALA A 485 45.30 0.44 24.84
C ALA A 485 44.68 -0.94 24.56
N LEU A 486 45.50 -1.99 24.67
CA LEU A 486 45.07 -3.38 24.52
C LEU A 486 44.10 -3.79 25.64
N VAL A 487 44.47 -3.49 26.89
CA VAL A 487 43.63 -3.77 28.06
C VAL A 487 42.26 -3.09 27.95
N LEU A 488 42.21 -1.86 27.40
CA LEU A 488 40.94 -1.18 27.17
C LEU A 488 40.07 -1.87 26.09
N LEU A 489 40.67 -2.32 24.99
CA LEU A 489 39.95 -3.07 23.95
C LEU A 489 39.42 -4.41 24.49
N GLU A 490 40.22 -5.15 25.25
CA GLU A 490 39.80 -6.42 25.86
C GLU A 490 38.73 -6.21 26.94
N ALA A 491 38.86 -5.18 27.78
CA ALA A 491 37.85 -4.81 28.76
C ALA A 491 36.53 -4.40 28.09
N ALA A 492 36.59 -3.63 27.00
CA ALA A 492 35.41 -3.26 26.23
C ALA A 492 34.75 -4.47 25.57
N ALA A 493 35.52 -5.45 25.07
CA ALA A 493 34.97 -6.68 24.48
C ALA A 493 34.23 -7.51 25.54
N LEU A 494 34.84 -7.71 26.72
CA LEU A 494 34.20 -8.40 27.84
C LEU A 494 32.94 -7.68 28.32
N GLN A 495 33.00 -6.36 28.44
CA GLN A 495 31.86 -5.55 28.85
C GLN A 495 30.71 -5.56 27.82
N ASP A 496 31.01 -5.56 26.52
CA ASP A 496 30.02 -5.70 25.43
C ASP A 496 29.30 -7.05 25.49
N VAL A 497 30.08 -8.14 25.53
CA VAL A 497 29.53 -9.50 25.62
C VAL A 497 28.68 -9.67 26.88
N PHE A 498 29.17 -9.17 28.02
CA PHE A 498 28.41 -9.21 29.27
C PHE A 498 27.11 -8.39 29.18
N ALA A 499 27.16 -7.16 28.69
CA ALA A 499 25.98 -6.30 28.59
C ALA A 499 24.89 -6.90 27.68
N ARG A 500 25.30 -7.60 26.62
CA ARG A 500 24.38 -8.24 25.66
C ARG A 500 23.85 -9.59 26.14
N GLY A 501 24.63 -10.34 26.92
CA GLY A 501 24.23 -11.64 27.47
C GLY A 501 23.49 -11.56 28.81
N ALA A 502 23.76 -10.53 29.63
CA ALA A 502 23.17 -10.36 30.96
C ALA A 502 21.90 -9.49 30.97
N VAL A 503 21.17 -9.46 29.84
CA VAL A 503 19.92 -8.71 29.70
C VAL A 503 18.86 -9.30 30.64
N ARG A 504 18.18 -8.43 31.39
CA ARG A 504 17.00 -8.78 32.19
C ARG A 504 15.75 -8.17 31.54
N PRO A 505 14.61 -8.86 31.58
CA PRO A 505 13.36 -8.29 31.09
C PRO A 505 13.01 -7.05 31.91
N GLY A 506 12.50 -6.03 31.22
CA GLY A 506 11.86 -4.89 31.86
C GLY A 506 10.44 -5.24 32.31
N THR A 507 9.65 -4.22 32.62
CA THR A 507 8.23 -4.37 32.95
C THR A 507 7.39 -3.47 32.06
N ALA A 508 6.30 -3.99 31.52
CA ALA A 508 5.32 -3.20 30.78
C ALA A 508 3.90 -3.69 31.09
N GLU A 509 2.96 -2.76 31.20
CA GLU A 509 1.55 -3.07 31.43
C GLU A 509 0.86 -3.32 30.09
N PRO A 510 0.27 -4.51 29.85
CA PRO A 510 -0.46 -4.79 28.62
C PRO A 510 -1.66 -3.85 28.45
N PRO A 511 -2.00 -3.43 27.22
CA PRO A 511 -3.18 -2.61 26.98
C PRO A 511 -4.47 -3.41 27.24
N GLU A 512 -5.56 -2.71 27.56
CA GLU A 512 -6.89 -3.34 27.61
C GLU A 512 -7.23 -3.98 26.25
N PRO A 513 -7.66 -5.26 26.22
CA PRO A 513 -7.99 -5.94 24.98
C PRO A 513 -9.14 -5.26 24.22
N ALA A 514 -9.09 -5.26 22.90
CA ALA A 514 -10.20 -4.75 22.10
C ALA A 514 -11.47 -5.58 22.33
N ALA A 515 -12.62 -4.90 22.21
CA ALA A 515 -13.92 -5.54 22.25
C ALA A 515 -14.05 -6.62 21.16
N ILE A 516 -14.79 -7.69 21.48
CA ILE A 516 -15.06 -8.77 20.54
C ILE A 516 -16.07 -8.26 19.51
N ASP A 517 -15.69 -8.30 18.23
CA ASP A 517 -16.59 -8.01 17.12
C ASP A 517 -17.30 -9.31 16.69
N PRO A 518 -18.63 -9.44 16.90
CA PRO A 518 -19.37 -10.68 16.64
C PRO A 518 -19.59 -10.95 15.15
N ARG A 519 -19.23 -10.01 14.27
CA ARG A 519 -19.42 -10.14 12.82
C ARG A 519 -18.53 -11.24 12.22
N PRO A 520 -18.98 -11.90 11.14
CA PRO A 520 -18.17 -12.90 10.44
C PRO A 520 -16.91 -12.25 9.84
N VAL A 521 -15.79 -12.98 9.83
CA VAL A 521 -14.55 -12.52 9.19
C VAL A 521 -14.71 -12.57 7.68
N LEU A 522 -14.19 -11.56 6.98
CA LEU A 522 -14.10 -11.56 5.52
C LEU A 522 -13.33 -12.81 5.04
N PRO A 523 -13.85 -13.57 4.05
CA PRO A 523 -13.16 -14.74 3.51
C PRO A 523 -11.74 -14.43 3.02
N ALA A 524 -10.81 -15.38 3.17
CA ALA A 524 -9.39 -15.16 2.89
C ALA A 524 -9.10 -14.73 1.43
N ALA A 525 -9.84 -15.27 0.47
CA ALA A 525 -9.73 -14.89 -0.94
C ALA A 525 -10.15 -13.43 -1.16
N ALA A 526 -11.33 -13.05 -0.64
CA ALA A 526 -11.84 -11.68 -0.69
C ALA A 526 -10.92 -10.68 0.04
N ALA A 527 -10.34 -11.07 1.18
CA ALA A 527 -9.37 -10.25 1.91
C ALA A 527 -8.10 -10.00 1.09
N THR A 528 -7.54 -11.06 0.48
CA THR A 528 -6.37 -10.97 -0.39
C THR A 528 -6.65 -10.05 -1.59
N ARG A 529 -7.82 -10.19 -2.20
CA ARG A 529 -8.25 -9.32 -3.29
C ARG A 529 -8.41 -7.87 -2.84
N LEU A 530 -9.07 -7.61 -1.71
CA LEU A 530 -9.24 -6.26 -1.18
C LEU A 530 -7.89 -5.58 -0.96
N VAL A 531 -6.91 -6.27 -0.37
CA VAL A 531 -5.55 -5.73 -0.20
C VAL A 531 -4.94 -5.33 -1.54
N ARG A 532 -5.10 -6.15 -2.59
CA ARG A 532 -4.64 -5.82 -3.95
C ARG A 532 -5.37 -4.60 -4.51
N LEU A 533 -6.70 -4.57 -4.47
CA LEU A 533 -7.52 -3.47 -4.98
C LEU A 533 -7.17 -2.13 -4.29
N LEU A 534 -6.92 -2.15 -2.97
CA LEU A 534 -6.52 -0.98 -2.21
C LEU A 534 -5.11 -0.50 -2.59
N ARG A 535 -4.14 -1.41 -2.75
CA ARG A 535 -2.77 -1.04 -3.14
C ARG A 535 -2.70 -0.49 -4.56
N GLU A 536 -3.48 -1.04 -5.48
CA GLU A 536 -3.50 -0.64 -6.89
C GLU A 536 -4.36 0.59 -7.16
N GLY A 537 -5.18 1.04 -6.21
CA GLY A 537 -6.11 2.13 -6.47
C GLY A 537 -7.22 1.73 -7.44
N SER A 538 -7.68 0.49 -7.37
CA SER A 538 -8.63 -0.06 -8.34
C SER A 538 -9.93 0.74 -8.37
N PRO A 539 -10.49 1.02 -9.58
CA PRO A 539 -11.79 1.66 -9.71
C PRO A 539 -12.96 0.78 -9.22
N PHE A 540 -12.74 -0.52 -9.02
CA PHE A 540 -13.78 -1.47 -8.57
C PHE A 540 -14.02 -1.45 -7.06
N LEU A 541 -13.30 -0.65 -6.28
CA LEU A 541 -13.43 -0.63 -4.81
C LEU A 541 -14.83 -0.24 -4.36
N THR A 542 -15.45 0.75 -5.01
CA THR A 542 -16.81 1.19 -4.66
C THR A 542 -17.81 0.05 -4.84
N GLU A 543 -17.79 -0.61 -6.00
CA GLU A 543 -18.63 -1.78 -6.28
C GLU A 543 -18.31 -2.95 -5.32
N TRP A 544 -17.03 -3.22 -5.05
CA TRP A 544 -16.63 -4.27 -4.13
C TRP A 544 -17.22 -4.06 -2.73
N PHE A 545 -17.20 -2.82 -2.21
CA PHE A 545 -17.78 -2.50 -0.90
C PHE A 545 -19.31 -2.61 -0.90
N GLU A 546 -19.97 -2.20 -1.98
CA GLU A 546 -21.43 -2.35 -2.13
C GLU A 546 -21.86 -3.81 -2.14
N LEU A 547 -21.07 -4.69 -2.77
CA LEU A 547 -21.32 -6.13 -2.79
C LEU A 547 -21.02 -6.80 -1.44
N ALA A 548 -20.01 -6.31 -0.71
CA ALA A 548 -19.64 -6.83 0.60
C ALA A 548 -20.58 -6.35 1.73
N GLU A 549 -21.21 -5.19 1.59
CA GLU A 549 -22.01 -4.54 2.64
C GLU A 549 -23.15 -5.42 3.19
N PRO A 550 -23.97 -6.12 2.38
CA PRO A 550 -25.07 -6.96 2.88
C PRO A 550 -24.62 -8.13 3.77
N HIS A 551 -23.37 -8.58 3.61
CA HIS A 551 -22.82 -9.71 4.38
C HIS A 551 -22.36 -9.29 5.78
N GLY A 552 -22.15 -8.00 6.02
CA GLY A 552 -21.81 -7.47 7.34
C GLY A 552 -20.47 -7.97 7.89
N PHE A 553 -19.47 -8.24 7.02
CA PHE A 553 -18.17 -8.76 7.46
C PHE A 553 -17.37 -7.78 8.32
N ARG A 554 -16.46 -8.34 9.13
CA ARG A 554 -15.30 -7.63 9.71
C ARG A 554 -14.01 -8.05 9.02
N ALA A 555 -13.01 -7.17 9.03
CA ALA A 555 -11.69 -7.46 8.51
C ALA A 555 -10.96 -8.55 9.31
N PRO A 556 -10.07 -9.33 8.67
CA PRO A 556 -8.98 -10.02 9.35
C PRO A 556 -8.10 -9.04 10.12
N ASP A 557 -7.57 -9.47 11.26
CA ASP A 557 -6.89 -8.57 12.19
C ASP A 557 -5.59 -8.01 11.57
N GLY A 558 -4.93 -8.76 10.68
CA GLY A 558 -3.71 -8.37 10.00
C GLY A 558 -3.84 -7.25 8.97
N ILE A 559 -5.06 -6.89 8.53
CA ILE A 559 -5.26 -5.85 7.50
C ILE A 559 -5.89 -4.56 8.03
N CYS A 560 -6.30 -4.49 9.31
CA CYS A 560 -6.97 -3.30 9.85
C CYS A 560 -6.13 -2.03 9.76
N THR A 561 -4.80 -2.11 9.94
CA THR A 561 -3.91 -0.95 9.79
C THR A 561 -3.94 -0.38 8.37
N LEU A 562 -3.93 -1.26 7.35
CA LEU A 562 -4.08 -0.86 5.95
C LEU A 562 -5.43 -0.17 5.72
N LEU A 563 -6.52 -0.70 6.28
CA LEU A 563 -7.85 -0.10 6.13
C LEU A 563 -7.91 1.31 6.73
N LEU A 564 -7.36 1.51 7.93
CA LEU A 564 -7.30 2.82 8.59
C LEU A 564 -6.45 3.83 7.79
N ASP A 565 -5.31 3.40 7.23
CA ASP A 565 -4.50 4.27 6.39
C ASP A 565 -5.16 4.63 5.06
N GLN A 566 -5.92 3.70 4.46
CA GLN A 566 -6.73 3.99 3.27
C GLN A 566 -7.92 4.89 3.59
N ALA A 567 -8.52 4.78 4.78
CA ALA A 567 -9.65 5.61 5.20
C ALA A 567 -9.28 7.09 5.38
N LYS A 568 -8.00 7.37 5.71
CA LYS A 568 -7.46 8.75 5.72
C LYS A 568 -7.50 9.38 4.33
N THR A 569 -6.99 8.66 3.35
CA THR A 569 -6.73 9.20 2.00
C THR A 569 -7.96 9.13 1.09
N ARG A 570 -8.84 8.15 1.28
CA ARG A 570 -10.02 7.92 0.42
C ARG A 570 -11.30 8.38 1.09
N VAL A 571 -11.57 9.68 1.01
CA VAL A 571 -12.80 10.28 1.58
C VAL A 571 -14.09 9.55 1.17
N PRO A 572 -14.30 9.18 -0.12
CA PRO A 572 -15.56 8.54 -0.54
C PRO A 572 -15.80 7.14 0.04
N LEU A 573 -14.72 6.41 0.35
CA LEU A 573 -14.80 5.03 0.86
C LEU A 573 -14.55 4.94 2.36
N ARG A 574 -14.37 6.08 3.03
CA ARG A 574 -13.98 6.14 4.44
C ARG A 574 -14.93 5.32 5.32
N GLU A 575 -16.23 5.48 5.13
CA GLU A 575 -17.22 4.77 5.96
C GLU A 575 -17.19 3.26 5.74
N SER A 576 -17.13 2.82 4.49
CA SER A 576 -17.04 1.40 4.17
C SER A 576 -15.77 0.76 4.75
N LEU A 577 -14.64 1.48 4.69
CA LEU A 577 -13.37 1.05 5.27
C LEU A 577 -13.41 0.96 6.80
N LEU A 578 -13.96 1.97 7.47
CA LEU A 578 -14.06 2.00 8.94
C LEU A 578 -15.05 0.96 9.46
N ARG A 579 -16.17 0.76 8.77
CA ARG A 579 -17.14 -0.29 9.09
C ARG A 579 -16.48 -1.68 8.99
N LEU A 580 -15.73 -1.94 7.92
CA LEU A 580 -15.02 -3.21 7.77
C LEU A 580 -13.93 -3.39 8.85
N ALA A 581 -13.20 -2.33 9.21
CA ALA A 581 -12.19 -2.37 10.27
C ALA A 581 -12.78 -2.66 11.67
N GLY A 582 -14.02 -2.26 11.93
CA GLY A 582 -14.78 -2.69 13.10
C GLY A 582 -14.23 -2.25 14.45
N GLU A 583 -14.52 -3.05 15.50
CA GLU A 583 -14.05 -2.77 16.86
C GLU A 583 -12.52 -2.79 16.96
N ARG A 584 -11.86 -3.62 16.13
CA ARG A 584 -10.39 -3.64 16.02
C ARG A 584 -9.85 -2.31 15.51
N GLY A 585 -10.44 -1.77 14.44
CA GLY A 585 -10.06 -0.47 13.89
C GLY A 585 -10.26 0.68 14.87
N ARG A 586 -11.38 0.67 15.61
CA ARG A 586 -11.65 1.66 16.66
C ARG A 586 -10.63 1.60 17.79
N TRP A 587 -10.36 0.41 18.30
CA TRP A 587 -9.36 0.20 19.34
C TRP A 587 -7.97 0.67 18.90
N LEU A 588 -7.54 0.33 17.68
CA LEU A 588 -6.28 0.83 17.12
C LEU A 588 -6.24 2.36 16.99
N SER A 589 -7.38 2.95 16.62
CA SER A 589 -7.50 4.40 16.47
C SER A 589 -7.39 5.13 17.80
N ALA A 590 -7.68 4.47 18.93
CA ALA A 590 -7.46 5.00 20.28
C ALA A 590 -5.98 4.94 20.74
N HIS A 591 -5.15 4.09 20.12
CA HIS A 591 -3.73 3.96 20.48
C HIS A 591 -2.79 4.78 19.57
N HIS A 592 -3.25 5.21 18.40
CA HIS A 592 -2.41 5.87 17.40
C HIS A 592 -2.96 7.25 16.98
N THR A 593 -2.22 8.30 17.34
CA THR A 593 -2.64 9.70 17.16
C THR A 593 -3.11 10.05 15.74
N PRO A 594 -2.42 9.63 14.66
CA PRO A 594 -2.87 9.89 13.29
C PRO A 594 -4.22 9.27 12.91
N TRP A 595 -4.70 8.24 13.62
CA TRP A 595 -5.99 7.61 13.35
C TRP A 595 -7.13 8.14 14.24
N HIS A 596 -6.85 8.91 15.29
CA HIS A 596 -7.90 9.43 16.19
C HIS A 596 -9.03 10.15 15.44
N THR A 597 -8.70 10.92 14.40
CA THR A 597 -9.67 11.69 13.60
C THR A 597 -10.62 10.82 12.76
N LEU A 598 -10.35 9.51 12.65
CA LEU A 598 -11.21 8.57 11.95
C LEU A 598 -12.33 8.02 12.83
N THR A 599 -12.27 8.22 14.15
CA THR A 599 -13.28 7.71 15.08
C THR A 599 -14.48 8.64 15.04
N ARG A 600 -15.58 8.22 14.39
CA ARG A 600 -16.88 8.92 14.51
C ARG A 600 -17.51 8.61 15.87
N ALA A 601 -18.19 9.59 16.42
CA ALA A 601 -19.11 9.38 17.53
C ALA A 601 -20.41 8.72 17.02
N LYS A 602 -21.08 7.93 17.88
CA LYS A 602 -22.33 7.24 17.51
C LYS A 602 -23.50 8.24 17.42
N PRO A 603 -24.52 8.01 16.58
CA PRO A 603 -25.71 8.87 16.56
C PRO A 603 -26.44 8.93 17.92
N ASP A 604 -26.36 7.86 18.73
CA ASP A 604 -26.92 7.83 20.09
C ASP A 604 -26.14 8.69 21.10
N ASP A 605 -24.99 9.23 20.70
CA ASP A 605 -24.15 10.09 21.53
C ASP A 605 -24.63 11.55 21.42
N THR A 606 -25.63 11.91 22.23
CA THR A 606 -26.19 13.27 22.28
C THR A 606 -25.18 14.33 22.72
N ASP A 607 -24.05 13.94 23.33
CA ASP A 607 -23.01 14.88 23.73
C ASP A 607 -22.30 15.50 22.52
N VAL A 608 -22.32 14.83 21.36
CA VAL A 608 -21.75 15.33 20.10
C VAL A 608 -22.48 16.57 19.61
N TRP A 609 -23.80 16.60 19.70
CA TRP A 609 -24.57 17.79 19.28
C TRP A 609 -24.24 19.00 20.16
N SER A 610 -24.02 18.75 21.46
CA SER A 610 -23.81 19.78 22.48
C SER A 610 -22.37 20.29 22.54
N HIS A 611 -21.38 19.41 22.38
CA HIS A 611 -19.95 19.71 22.61
C HIS A 611 -19.05 19.44 21.40
N GLY A 612 -19.60 18.87 20.31
CA GLY A 612 -18.85 18.51 19.11
C GLY A 612 -18.44 19.71 18.27
N ARG A 613 -17.40 19.52 17.44
CA ARG A 613 -16.95 20.53 16.47
C ARG A 613 -17.99 20.70 15.35
N PRO A 614 -18.00 21.82 14.60
CA PRO A 614 -18.99 22.06 13.54
C PRO A 614 -19.14 20.92 12.51
N ALA A 615 -18.03 20.31 12.08
CA ALA A 615 -18.05 19.19 11.14
C ALA A 615 -18.62 17.90 11.76
N GLU A 616 -18.37 17.66 13.05
CA GLU A 616 -18.90 16.49 13.79
C GLU A 616 -20.40 16.64 14.00
N ARG A 617 -20.87 17.85 14.35
CA ARG A 617 -22.30 18.18 14.49
C ARG A 617 -23.07 18.02 13.17
N LEU A 618 -22.49 18.48 12.05
CA LEU A 618 -23.08 18.31 10.72
C LEU A 618 -23.21 16.84 10.31
N ALA A 619 -22.15 16.05 10.53
CA ALA A 619 -22.15 14.62 10.24
C ALA A 619 -23.20 13.88 11.09
N TRP A 620 -23.24 14.18 12.40
CA TRP A 620 -24.22 13.62 13.34
C TRP A 620 -25.66 13.97 12.93
N LEU A 621 -25.95 15.23 12.59
CA LEU A 621 -27.29 15.65 12.16
C LEU A 621 -27.71 14.99 10.84
N THR A 622 -26.76 14.81 9.91
CA THR A 622 -27.01 14.11 8.64
C THR A 622 -27.39 12.65 8.87
N GLU A 623 -26.68 11.98 9.79
CA GLU A 623 -26.97 10.59 10.15
C GLU A 623 -28.29 10.48 10.91
N LEU A 624 -28.58 11.39 11.85
CA LEU A 624 -29.86 11.45 12.54
C LEU A 624 -31.01 11.66 11.54
N ARG A 625 -30.87 12.58 10.57
CA ARG A 625 -31.90 12.85 9.57
C ARG A 625 -32.23 11.63 8.70
N ALA A 626 -31.24 10.79 8.39
CA ALA A 626 -31.46 9.56 7.63
C ALA A 626 -32.23 8.49 8.42
N HIS A 627 -32.09 8.46 9.75
CA HIS A 627 -32.74 7.46 10.62
C HIS A 627 -34.08 7.95 11.19
N ASP A 628 -34.11 9.16 11.74
CA ASP A 628 -35.28 9.81 12.34
C ASP A 628 -35.38 11.28 11.86
N PRO A 629 -36.15 11.51 10.77
CA PRO A 629 -36.35 12.84 10.23
C PRO A 629 -36.98 13.84 11.20
N GLN A 630 -37.83 13.37 12.12
CA GLN A 630 -38.51 14.22 13.08
C GLN A 630 -37.55 14.68 14.17
N ALA A 631 -36.79 13.77 14.77
CA ALA A 631 -35.81 14.09 15.81
C ALA A 631 -34.73 15.05 15.30
N ALA A 632 -34.27 14.88 14.05
CA ALA A 632 -33.31 15.81 13.42
C ALA A 632 -33.88 17.23 13.30
N ARG A 633 -35.13 17.37 12.83
CA ARG A 633 -35.80 18.67 12.74
C ARG A 633 -35.98 19.30 14.12
N GLU A 634 -36.46 18.55 15.11
CA GLU A 634 -36.69 19.04 16.46
C GLU A 634 -35.39 19.52 17.11
N THR A 635 -34.31 18.75 16.94
CA THR A 635 -32.96 19.09 17.43
C THR A 635 -32.46 20.39 16.81
N LEU A 636 -32.54 20.53 15.48
CA LEU A 636 -32.10 21.74 14.78
C LEU A 636 -32.99 22.95 15.12
N THR A 637 -34.31 22.75 15.23
CA THR A 637 -35.26 23.82 15.59
C THR A 637 -34.98 24.33 17.00
N GLY A 638 -34.68 23.44 17.95
CA GLY A 638 -34.40 23.78 19.35
C GLY A 638 -33.19 24.69 19.53
N THR A 639 -32.17 24.60 18.67
CA THR A 639 -30.95 25.41 18.78
C THR A 639 -30.80 26.47 17.68
N TRP A 640 -31.72 26.54 16.71
CA TRP A 640 -31.62 27.35 15.49
C TRP A 640 -31.16 28.80 15.74
N HIS A 641 -31.81 29.49 16.69
CA HIS A 641 -31.49 30.89 16.99
C HIS A 641 -30.14 31.09 17.69
N SER A 642 -29.62 30.05 18.36
CA SER A 642 -28.30 30.06 19.01
C SER A 642 -27.16 29.61 18.09
N GLU A 643 -27.45 29.03 16.92
CA GLU A 643 -26.40 28.54 16.01
C GLU A 643 -25.57 29.68 15.43
N PRO A 644 -24.23 29.52 15.28
CA PRO A 644 -23.38 30.48 14.62
C PRO A 644 -23.72 30.55 13.13
N GLY A 645 -23.88 31.76 12.60
CA GLY A 645 -24.50 31.91 11.29
C GLY A 645 -23.79 31.29 10.07
N PRO A 646 -22.47 30.95 10.03
CA PRO A 646 -21.90 30.22 8.89
C PRO A 646 -22.39 28.78 8.86
N ALA A 647 -22.56 28.16 10.03
CA ALA A 647 -23.01 26.77 10.16
C ALA A 647 -24.50 26.61 9.84
N ARG A 648 -25.32 27.65 10.02
CA ARG A 648 -26.77 27.60 9.76
C ARG A 648 -27.12 27.14 8.35
N ALA A 649 -26.41 27.60 7.32
CA ALA A 649 -26.70 27.21 5.94
C ALA A 649 -26.40 25.72 5.70
N ASP A 650 -25.28 25.21 6.23
CA ASP A 650 -24.86 23.82 6.08
C ASP A 650 -25.80 22.88 6.87
N LEU A 651 -26.19 23.27 8.09
CA LEU A 651 -27.14 22.51 8.91
C LEU A 651 -28.55 22.50 8.29
N LEU A 652 -29.00 23.63 7.75
CA LEU A 652 -30.30 23.72 7.06
C LEU A 652 -30.34 22.86 5.80
N ALA A 653 -29.22 22.78 5.06
CA ALA A 653 -29.13 21.96 3.85
C ALA A 653 -29.33 20.45 4.11
N VAL A 654 -29.11 19.97 5.34
CA VAL A 654 -29.36 18.58 5.74
C VAL A 654 -30.83 18.18 5.55
N LEU A 655 -31.77 19.14 5.69
CA LEU A 655 -33.20 18.88 5.52
C LEU A 655 -33.59 18.53 4.07
N ALA A 656 -32.68 18.71 3.11
CA ALA A 656 -32.89 18.32 1.71
C ALA A 656 -33.28 16.85 1.54
N GLU A 657 -32.76 15.98 2.41
CA GLU A 657 -33.08 14.56 2.47
C GLU A 657 -34.38 14.36 3.27
N GLY A 658 -35.34 13.61 2.72
CA GLY A 658 -36.63 13.36 3.37
C GLY A 658 -37.50 14.61 3.60
N LEU A 659 -37.29 15.70 2.85
CA LEU A 659 -37.98 16.98 3.01
C LEU A 659 -39.52 16.84 2.97
N THR A 660 -40.21 17.45 3.94
CA THR A 660 -41.68 17.44 4.04
C THR A 660 -42.23 18.82 4.42
N LEU A 661 -43.56 19.01 4.32
CA LEU A 661 -44.23 20.22 4.81
C LEU A 661 -44.04 20.46 6.32
N ALA A 662 -43.72 19.42 7.11
CA ALA A 662 -43.42 19.61 8.52
C ALA A 662 -42.10 20.37 8.77
N ASP A 663 -41.24 20.48 7.76
CA ASP A 663 -39.99 21.25 7.82
C ASP A 663 -40.21 22.74 7.47
N GLU A 664 -41.38 23.11 6.92
CA GLU A 664 -41.72 24.46 6.47
C GLU A 664 -41.60 25.54 7.56
N PRO A 665 -42.05 25.36 8.82
CA PRO A 665 -41.96 26.41 9.83
C PRO A 665 -40.51 26.85 10.11
N LEU A 666 -39.56 25.91 10.14
CA LEU A 666 -38.14 26.20 10.32
C LEU A 666 -37.57 26.93 9.10
N LEU A 667 -37.96 26.52 7.89
CA LEU A 667 -37.52 27.15 6.64
C LEU A 667 -38.08 28.57 6.49
N GLU A 668 -39.34 28.82 6.87
CA GLU A 668 -39.92 30.17 6.91
C GLU A 668 -39.20 31.06 7.93
N SER A 669 -38.82 30.53 9.10
CA SER A 669 -37.97 31.26 10.04
C SER A 669 -36.58 31.55 9.46
N ALA A 670 -36.03 30.65 8.64
CA ALA A 670 -34.73 30.84 7.98
C ALA A 670 -34.76 31.90 6.86
N LEU A 671 -35.92 32.19 6.26
CA LEU A 671 -36.09 33.31 5.32
C LEU A 671 -35.92 34.68 5.99
N ASP A 672 -36.09 34.76 7.31
CA ASP A 672 -35.88 35.99 8.10
C ASP A 672 -34.42 36.17 8.58
N ASP A 673 -33.50 35.26 8.23
CA ASP A 673 -32.10 35.36 8.62
C ASP A 673 -31.41 36.55 7.91
N SER A 674 -30.52 37.25 8.62
CA SER A 674 -29.77 38.39 8.07
C SER A 674 -28.83 37.99 6.93
N ARG A 675 -28.40 36.73 6.87
CA ARG A 675 -27.45 36.20 5.89
C ARG A 675 -28.14 35.71 4.62
N ALA A 676 -27.76 36.29 3.49
CA ALA A 676 -28.24 35.91 2.16
C ALA A 676 -28.10 34.40 1.85
N GLN A 677 -27.01 33.77 2.29
CA GLN A 677 -26.77 32.35 2.04
C GLN A 677 -27.77 31.44 2.78
N VAL A 678 -28.21 31.82 3.99
CA VAL A 678 -29.21 31.05 4.76
C VAL A 678 -30.58 31.17 4.11
N ARG A 679 -31.01 32.40 3.78
CA ARG A 679 -32.26 32.64 3.05
C ARG A 679 -32.32 31.91 1.72
N ARG A 680 -31.20 31.85 1.01
CA ARG A 680 -31.10 31.11 -0.25
C ARG A 680 -31.33 29.61 -0.08
N VAL A 681 -30.63 28.97 0.87
CA VAL A 681 -30.84 27.54 1.14
C VAL A 681 -32.28 27.27 1.57
N ALA A 682 -32.87 28.15 2.39
CA ALA A 682 -34.27 28.05 2.79
C ALA A 682 -35.23 28.15 1.59
N ALA A 683 -35.05 29.15 0.72
CA ALA A 683 -35.85 29.33 -0.49
C ALA A 683 -35.70 28.16 -1.47
N ASP A 684 -34.47 27.66 -1.67
CA ASP A 684 -34.19 26.50 -2.53
C ASP A 684 -34.88 25.23 -2.01
N LEU A 685 -34.94 25.03 -0.69
CA LEU A 685 -35.67 23.93 -0.06
C LEU A 685 -37.19 24.12 -0.15
N LEU A 686 -37.71 25.32 0.15
CA LEU A 686 -39.14 25.63 0.05
C LEU A 686 -39.67 25.50 -1.40
N ALA A 687 -38.85 25.82 -2.41
CA ALA A 687 -39.19 25.63 -3.82
C ALA A 687 -39.45 24.16 -4.19
N ARG A 688 -38.90 23.20 -3.43
CA ARG A 688 -39.17 21.76 -3.59
C ARG A 688 -40.49 21.31 -2.96
N LEU A 689 -41.15 22.19 -2.21
CA LEU A 689 -42.44 21.97 -1.55
C LEU A 689 -43.51 22.79 -2.27
N PRO A 690 -44.18 22.23 -3.30
CA PRO A 690 -45.08 23.00 -4.14
C PRO A 690 -46.32 23.47 -3.38
N ASP A 691 -46.66 22.85 -2.24
CA ASP A 691 -47.80 23.21 -1.39
C ASP A 691 -47.43 24.17 -0.25
N SER A 692 -46.19 24.67 -0.21
CA SER A 692 -45.74 25.64 0.79
C SER A 692 -46.38 27.03 0.59
N ALA A 693 -46.48 27.79 1.68
CA ALA A 693 -46.86 29.20 1.65
C ALA A 693 -45.91 30.02 0.77
N PHE A 694 -44.61 29.68 0.78
CA PHE A 694 -43.61 30.27 -0.10
C PHE A 694 -43.94 30.05 -1.58
N ALA A 695 -44.29 28.83 -1.99
CA ALA A 695 -44.69 28.52 -3.35
C ALA A 695 -45.99 29.28 -3.77
N GLY A 696 -46.91 29.48 -2.83
CA GLY A 696 -48.07 30.37 -3.00
C GLY A 696 -47.66 31.81 -3.35
N ARG A 697 -46.74 32.40 -2.57
CA ARG A 697 -46.19 33.74 -2.83
C ARG A 697 -45.45 33.82 -4.16
N MET A 698 -44.76 32.76 -4.59
CA MET A 698 -44.12 32.71 -5.92
C MET A 698 -45.14 32.70 -7.04
N THR A 699 -46.22 31.93 -6.88
CA THR A 699 -47.34 31.87 -7.83
C THR A 699 -48.00 33.25 -8.01
N GLU A 700 -48.26 33.96 -6.91
CA GLU A 700 -48.81 35.32 -6.95
C GLU A 700 -47.87 36.32 -7.65
N ARG A 701 -46.54 36.17 -7.49
CA ARG A 701 -45.56 37.00 -8.20
C ARG A 701 -45.49 36.64 -9.68
N ALA A 702 -45.46 35.35 -10.03
CA ALA A 702 -45.47 34.89 -11.41
C ALA A 702 -46.69 35.40 -12.16
N ALA A 703 -47.89 35.33 -11.55
CA ALA A 703 -49.13 35.83 -12.13
C ALA A 703 -49.15 37.36 -12.33
N ARG A 704 -48.39 38.12 -11.54
CA ARG A 704 -48.23 39.58 -11.72
C ARG A 704 -47.19 39.94 -12.78
N TRP A 705 -46.10 39.19 -12.84
CA TRP A 705 -44.95 39.52 -13.68
C TRP A 705 -45.06 38.96 -15.10
N ILE A 706 -45.86 37.91 -15.30
CA ILE A 706 -45.92 37.18 -16.58
C ILE A 706 -47.35 37.25 -17.10
N GLY A 707 -47.48 37.70 -18.34
CA GLY A 707 -48.75 37.81 -19.05
C GLY A 707 -48.62 37.39 -20.51
N PHE A 708 -49.70 37.58 -21.27
CA PHE A 708 -49.75 37.28 -22.70
C PHE A 708 -50.18 38.51 -23.49
N ASP A 709 -49.43 38.81 -24.55
CA ASP A 709 -49.87 39.71 -25.62
C ASP A 709 -50.18 38.86 -26.86
N GLY A 710 -51.47 38.61 -27.08
CA GLY A 710 -51.94 37.62 -28.05
C GLY A 710 -51.44 36.20 -27.72
N ALA A 711 -50.59 35.65 -28.59
CA ALA A 711 -49.99 34.32 -28.42
C ALA A 711 -48.53 34.35 -27.90
N GLN A 712 -48.01 35.54 -27.59
CA GLN A 712 -46.65 35.70 -27.05
C GLN A 712 -46.65 35.90 -25.54
N LEU A 713 -45.75 35.21 -24.84
CA LEU A 713 -45.49 35.42 -23.43
C LEU A 713 -44.63 36.66 -23.23
N VAL A 714 -45.13 37.60 -22.41
CA VAL A 714 -44.47 38.86 -22.07
C VAL A 714 -44.23 38.93 -20.58
N ALA A 715 -43.14 39.59 -20.16
CA ALA A 715 -42.82 39.79 -18.75
C ALA A 715 -42.75 41.29 -18.42
N ASP A 716 -43.55 41.73 -17.45
CA ASP A 716 -43.51 43.08 -16.87
C ASP A 716 -42.87 43.02 -15.49
N LEU A 717 -41.54 43.19 -15.47
CA LEU A 717 -40.74 43.06 -14.25
C LEU A 717 -40.67 44.40 -13.49
N PRO A 718 -40.76 44.40 -12.15
CA PRO A 718 -40.68 45.62 -11.38
C PRO A 718 -39.28 46.25 -11.47
N GLN A 719 -39.21 47.58 -11.56
CA GLN A 719 -37.93 48.30 -11.56
C GLN A 719 -37.16 48.17 -10.23
N ARG A 720 -37.87 47.93 -9.11
CA ARG A 720 -37.29 47.72 -7.78
C ARG A 720 -38.03 46.59 -7.05
N LEU A 721 -37.30 45.62 -6.51
CA LEU A 721 -37.87 44.55 -5.69
C LEU A 721 -38.40 45.07 -4.34
N GLU A 722 -39.62 44.64 -4.02
CA GLU A 722 -40.26 44.76 -2.70
C GLU A 722 -39.47 44.01 -1.62
N ASP A 723 -39.57 44.45 -0.36
CA ASP A 723 -38.86 43.81 0.76
C ASP A 723 -39.32 42.36 1.00
N SER A 724 -40.59 42.06 0.72
CA SER A 724 -41.13 40.70 0.75
C SER A 724 -40.40 39.77 -0.24
N ALA A 725 -40.03 40.27 -1.43
CA ALA A 725 -39.29 39.51 -2.43
C ALA A 725 -37.83 39.30 -2.02
N ARG A 726 -37.25 40.24 -1.26
CA ARG A 726 -35.89 40.11 -0.70
C ARG A 726 -35.85 39.06 0.41
N ARG A 727 -36.84 39.04 1.30
CA ARG A 727 -37.04 38.00 2.33
C ARG A 727 -37.09 36.62 1.70
N ASP A 728 -37.87 36.48 0.63
CA ASP A 728 -38.02 35.23 -0.13
C ASP A 728 -36.79 34.87 -1.01
N GLY A 729 -35.65 35.53 -0.79
CA GLY A 729 -34.38 35.18 -1.41
C GLY A 729 -34.19 35.64 -2.86
N ILE A 730 -35.14 36.36 -3.49
CA ILE A 730 -35.07 36.74 -4.92
C ILE A 730 -33.92 37.72 -5.22
N ALA A 731 -33.59 38.60 -4.27
CA ALA A 731 -32.64 39.71 -4.46
C ALA A 731 -31.17 39.40 -4.15
N ASP A 732 -30.87 38.21 -3.63
CA ASP A 732 -29.55 37.90 -3.08
C ASP A 732 -28.51 37.67 -4.21
N ARG A 733 -27.91 38.76 -4.69
CA ARG A 733 -26.81 38.78 -5.68
C ARG A 733 -25.49 38.42 -5.01
N THR A 734 -25.04 37.16 -5.08
CA THR A 734 -23.69 36.82 -4.60
C THR A 734 -22.98 35.66 -5.31
N SER A 735 -23.45 35.14 -6.44
CA SER A 735 -22.87 33.89 -6.99
C SER A 735 -22.34 33.99 -8.43
N LYS A 736 -21.32 33.16 -8.73
CA LYS A 736 -20.89 32.80 -10.09
C LYS A 736 -22.05 32.26 -10.96
N THR A 737 -23.14 31.83 -10.33
CA THR A 737 -24.35 31.21 -10.90
C THR A 737 -25.47 32.18 -11.27
N ALA A 738 -25.31 33.49 -11.08
CA ALA A 738 -26.30 34.46 -11.55
C ALA A 738 -26.50 34.30 -13.06
N TYR A 739 -27.76 34.30 -13.51
CA TYR A 739 -28.13 34.20 -14.92
C TYR A 739 -27.36 35.25 -15.73
N ARG A 740 -26.73 34.79 -16.81
CA ARG A 740 -25.92 35.64 -17.69
C ARG A 740 -26.61 35.77 -19.03
N LEU A 741 -26.82 37.01 -19.44
CA LEU A 741 -27.23 37.36 -20.80
C LEU A 741 -26.01 37.97 -21.49
N ASP A 742 -25.65 37.44 -22.67
CA ASP A 742 -24.45 37.86 -23.43
C ASP A 742 -23.12 37.86 -22.62
N GLY A 743 -23.00 36.92 -21.68
CA GLY A 743 -21.79 36.76 -20.86
C GLY A 743 -21.72 37.66 -19.61
N ALA A 744 -22.68 38.56 -19.41
CA ALA A 744 -22.76 39.45 -18.24
C ALA A 744 -23.93 39.09 -17.31
N PRO A 745 -23.78 39.19 -15.96
CA PRO A 745 -24.89 38.96 -15.04
C PRO A 745 -26.06 39.93 -15.28
N HIS A 746 -27.26 39.40 -15.54
CA HIS A 746 -28.45 40.20 -15.82
C HIS A 746 -29.50 40.06 -14.71
N VAL A 747 -29.59 41.08 -13.86
CA VAL A 747 -30.33 41.02 -12.58
C VAL A 747 -31.82 40.77 -12.75
N ALA A 748 -32.49 41.42 -13.70
CA ALA A 748 -33.93 41.24 -13.93
C ALA A 748 -34.25 39.84 -14.50
N ALA A 749 -33.34 39.27 -15.30
CA ALA A 749 -33.51 37.94 -15.87
C ALA A 749 -33.30 36.86 -14.80
N GLU A 750 -32.40 37.10 -13.85
CA GLU A 750 -32.23 36.27 -12.66
C GLU A 750 -33.47 36.31 -11.74
N TRP A 751 -34.09 37.49 -11.54
CA TRP A 751 -35.34 37.57 -10.76
C TRP A 751 -36.45 36.74 -11.41
N LEU A 752 -36.59 36.87 -12.74
CA LEU A 752 -37.56 36.11 -13.52
C LEU A 752 -37.31 34.60 -13.40
N ARG A 753 -36.07 34.14 -13.64
CA ARG A 753 -35.69 32.73 -13.49
C ARG A 753 -36.03 32.19 -12.10
N ARG A 754 -35.70 32.92 -11.03
CA ARG A 754 -35.93 32.48 -9.64
C ARG A 754 -37.41 32.38 -9.30
N VAL A 755 -38.22 33.35 -9.71
CA VAL A 755 -39.67 33.28 -9.50
C VAL A 755 -40.26 32.09 -10.25
N ILE A 756 -39.85 31.86 -11.51
CA ILE A 756 -40.32 30.71 -12.29
C ILE A 756 -39.87 29.39 -11.67
N ALA A 757 -38.60 29.27 -11.27
CA ALA A 757 -38.04 28.08 -10.62
C ALA A 757 -38.77 27.70 -9.32
N ALA A 758 -39.20 28.70 -8.56
CA ALA A 758 -39.89 28.52 -7.30
C ALA A 758 -41.43 28.47 -7.44
N THR A 759 -41.97 28.61 -8.66
CA THR A 759 -43.41 28.51 -8.92
C THR A 759 -43.79 27.04 -9.21
N PRO A 760 -44.82 26.49 -8.55
CA PRO A 760 -45.28 25.12 -8.81
C PRO A 760 -45.60 24.86 -10.28
N LEU A 761 -45.16 23.71 -10.82
CA LEU A 761 -45.37 23.38 -12.24
C LEU A 761 -46.85 23.30 -12.63
N ARG A 762 -47.72 22.96 -11.68
CA ARG A 762 -49.18 22.98 -11.86
C ARG A 762 -49.76 24.35 -12.23
N HIS A 763 -49.09 25.45 -11.85
CA HIS A 763 -49.51 26.79 -12.26
C HIS A 763 -49.28 26.98 -13.77
N TRP A 764 -48.13 26.53 -14.27
CA TRP A 764 -47.81 26.54 -15.69
C TRP A 764 -48.70 25.59 -16.48
N ASP A 765 -49.01 24.42 -15.94
CA ASP A 765 -49.97 23.48 -16.56
C ASP A 765 -51.36 24.14 -16.74
N ALA A 766 -51.82 24.91 -15.75
CA ALA A 766 -53.09 25.62 -15.82
C ALA A 766 -53.07 26.79 -16.83
N LEU A 767 -51.91 27.45 -16.98
CA LEU A 767 -51.75 28.63 -17.83
C LEU A 767 -51.48 28.27 -19.30
N LEU A 768 -50.67 27.24 -19.55
CA LEU A 768 -50.13 26.87 -20.86
C LEU A 768 -50.68 25.54 -21.40
N GLY A 769 -51.38 24.78 -20.56
CA GLY A 769 -51.80 23.41 -20.87
C GLY A 769 -50.69 22.39 -20.67
N ALA A 770 -50.68 21.33 -21.48
CA ALA A 770 -49.65 20.29 -21.36
C ALA A 770 -48.22 20.86 -21.56
N PRO A 771 -47.18 20.26 -20.95
CA PRO A 771 -45.80 20.77 -21.05
C PRO A 771 -45.33 21.00 -22.49
N GLY A 772 -45.70 20.13 -23.44
CA GLY A 772 -45.38 20.29 -24.86
C GLY A 772 -45.99 21.53 -25.53
N SER A 773 -47.03 22.14 -24.95
CA SER A 773 -47.55 23.44 -25.37
C SER A 773 -46.67 24.58 -24.89
N ALA A 774 -46.10 24.50 -23.68
CA ALA A 774 -45.18 25.50 -23.15
C ALA A 774 -43.94 25.67 -24.06
N ALA A 775 -43.42 24.57 -24.62
CA ALA A 775 -42.33 24.57 -25.59
C ALA A 775 -42.62 25.30 -26.91
N ARG A 776 -43.89 25.55 -27.24
CA ARG A 776 -44.34 26.19 -28.49
C ARG A 776 -44.81 27.63 -28.31
N VAL A 777 -44.83 28.12 -27.07
CA VAL A 777 -45.26 29.49 -26.77
C VAL A 777 -44.25 30.47 -27.34
N GLY A 778 -44.73 31.44 -28.11
CA GLY A 778 -43.86 32.50 -28.65
C GLY A 778 -43.32 33.37 -27.52
N MET A 779 -42.02 33.63 -27.51
CA MET A 779 -41.38 34.52 -26.54
C MET A 779 -40.39 35.42 -27.25
N ARG A 780 -40.10 36.58 -26.66
CA ARG A 780 -38.94 37.38 -27.07
C ARG A 780 -37.65 36.66 -26.69
N ASP A 781 -36.59 36.89 -27.47
CA ASP A 781 -35.29 36.22 -27.27
C ASP A 781 -34.69 36.48 -25.88
N ASP A 782 -34.92 37.66 -25.29
CA ASP A 782 -34.44 38.02 -23.96
C ASP A 782 -35.18 37.31 -22.81
N LEU A 783 -36.37 36.76 -23.07
CA LEU A 783 -37.17 36.00 -22.10
C LEU A 783 -36.99 34.49 -22.25
N LEU A 784 -36.71 34.01 -23.46
CA LEU A 784 -36.64 32.58 -23.76
C LEU A 784 -35.65 31.84 -22.85
N GLY A 785 -34.44 32.38 -22.69
CA GLY A 785 -33.41 31.82 -21.84
C GLY A 785 -33.76 31.75 -20.34
N PRO A 786 -34.08 32.87 -19.66
CA PRO A 786 -34.41 32.84 -18.23
C PRO A 786 -35.68 32.06 -17.90
N VAL A 787 -36.70 32.08 -18.79
CA VAL A 787 -37.93 31.31 -18.60
C VAL A 787 -37.66 29.80 -18.69
N THR A 788 -36.93 29.37 -19.74
CA THR A 788 -36.61 27.95 -19.91
C THR A 788 -35.72 27.43 -18.79
N ALA A 789 -34.73 28.22 -18.34
CA ALA A 789 -33.90 27.88 -17.20
C ALA A 789 -34.72 27.77 -15.90
N GLY A 790 -35.67 28.70 -15.70
CA GLY A 790 -36.58 28.65 -14.55
C GLY A 790 -37.45 27.40 -14.55
N TRP A 791 -38.04 27.03 -15.70
CA TRP A 791 -38.82 25.79 -15.81
C TRP A 791 -37.96 24.54 -15.60
N ALA A 792 -36.72 24.53 -16.07
CA ALA A 792 -35.78 23.43 -15.83
C ALA A 792 -35.48 23.29 -14.33
N ASP A 793 -35.16 24.39 -13.64
CA ASP A 793 -34.93 24.38 -12.20
C ASP A 793 -36.18 23.91 -11.43
N ALA A 794 -37.38 24.36 -11.83
CA ALA A 794 -38.65 23.92 -11.24
C ALA A 794 -38.89 22.41 -11.44
N ALA A 795 -38.63 21.89 -12.63
CA ALA A 795 -38.74 20.47 -12.94
C ALA A 795 -37.76 19.61 -12.15
N LEU A 796 -36.54 20.09 -11.93
CA LEU A 796 -35.54 19.44 -11.10
C LEU A 796 -35.93 19.46 -9.62
N ALA A 797 -36.36 20.62 -9.10
CA ALA A 797 -36.76 20.79 -7.70
C ALA A 797 -37.98 19.93 -7.34
N GLN A 798 -38.98 19.89 -8.22
CA GLN A 798 -40.23 19.13 -8.02
C GLN A 798 -40.15 17.69 -8.52
N ARG A 799 -39.04 17.31 -9.18
CA ARG A 799 -38.80 15.99 -9.80
C ARG A 799 -39.92 15.56 -10.78
N ASP A 800 -40.51 16.50 -11.53
CA ASP A 800 -41.59 16.22 -12.50
C ASP A 800 -41.00 15.69 -13.83
N SER A 801 -41.28 14.43 -14.13
CA SER A 801 -40.76 13.76 -15.33
C SER A 801 -41.39 14.23 -16.64
N ARG A 802 -42.62 14.76 -16.64
CA ARG A 802 -43.31 15.24 -17.85
C ARG A 802 -42.65 16.53 -18.34
N TRP A 803 -42.46 17.48 -17.43
CA TRP A 803 -41.74 18.72 -17.72
C TRP A 803 -40.28 18.46 -18.08
N ALA A 804 -39.62 17.54 -17.37
CA ALA A 804 -38.24 17.17 -17.68
C ALA A 804 -38.07 16.61 -19.10
N ALA A 805 -39.00 15.76 -19.57
CA ALA A 805 -38.98 15.22 -20.94
C ALA A 805 -39.10 16.33 -21.99
N THR A 806 -40.08 17.22 -21.86
CA THR A 806 -40.25 18.34 -22.80
C THR A 806 -39.07 19.30 -22.79
N LEU A 807 -38.58 19.67 -21.61
CA LEU A 807 -37.45 20.60 -21.50
C LEU A 807 -36.15 19.98 -22.02
N PHE A 808 -35.94 18.68 -21.80
CA PHE A 808 -34.81 17.95 -22.38
C PHE A 808 -34.83 18.01 -23.92
N GLU A 809 -35.99 17.79 -24.55
CA GLU A 809 -36.14 17.91 -26.01
C GLU A 809 -35.86 19.35 -26.49
N VAL A 810 -36.44 20.36 -25.83
CA VAL A 810 -36.26 21.78 -26.17
C VAL A 810 -34.78 22.19 -26.09
N LEU A 811 -34.11 21.87 -24.98
CA LEU A 811 -32.71 22.22 -24.76
C LEU A 811 -31.76 21.46 -25.69
N THR A 812 -32.12 20.24 -26.11
CA THR A 812 -31.35 19.48 -27.09
C THR A 812 -31.52 20.02 -28.51
N GLY A 813 -32.74 20.45 -28.87
CA GLY A 813 -33.06 21.00 -30.19
C GLY A 813 -32.66 22.46 -30.40
N THR A 814 -32.30 23.20 -29.34
CA THR A 814 -32.10 24.65 -29.38
C THR A 814 -30.72 25.07 -28.85
N PRO A 815 -29.66 25.02 -29.68
CA PRO A 815 -28.28 25.30 -29.25
C PRO A 815 -28.08 26.72 -28.68
N THR A 816 -28.91 27.68 -29.09
CA THR A 816 -28.84 29.08 -28.64
C THR A 816 -29.20 29.27 -27.17
N LEU A 817 -29.89 28.31 -26.54
CA LEU A 817 -30.21 28.38 -25.11
C LEU A 817 -29.02 28.09 -24.19
N GLY A 818 -27.86 27.71 -24.76
CA GLY A 818 -26.60 27.60 -24.02
C GLY A 818 -26.71 26.72 -22.77
N ALA A 819 -27.54 25.68 -22.84
CA ALA A 819 -27.93 24.88 -21.68
C ALA A 819 -26.71 24.27 -21.01
N ASP A 820 -26.63 24.45 -19.69
CA ASP A 820 -25.63 23.79 -18.88
C ASP A 820 -25.72 22.26 -19.11
N PRO A 821 -24.65 21.60 -19.58
CA PRO A 821 -24.64 20.15 -19.79
C PRO A 821 -25.09 19.37 -18.55
N ASP A 822 -24.82 19.89 -17.35
CA ASP A 822 -25.25 19.29 -16.09
C ASP A 822 -26.76 19.35 -15.90
N VAL A 823 -27.41 20.47 -16.24
CA VAL A 823 -28.88 20.60 -16.19
C VAL A 823 -29.52 19.62 -17.15
N ARG A 824 -29.01 19.53 -18.39
CA ARG A 824 -29.53 18.58 -19.39
C ARG A 824 -29.39 17.13 -18.92
N ARG A 825 -28.25 16.76 -18.33
CA ARG A 825 -28.04 15.43 -17.74
C ARG A 825 -29.01 15.16 -16.58
N GLN A 826 -29.24 16.14 -15.70
CA GLN A 826 -30.17 16.00 -14.58
C GLN A 826 -31.63 15.88 -15.04
N LEU A 827 -32.05 16.63 -16.05
CA LEU A 827 -33.39 16.49 -16.65
C LEU A 827 -33.55 15.10 -17.26
N PHE A 828 -32.55 14.64 -18.02
CA PHE A 828 -32.52 13.27 -18.55
C PHE A 828 -32.60 12.21 -17.44
N ALA A 829 -31.99 12.47 -16.28
CA ALA A 829 -32.05 11.61 -15.10
C ALA A 829 -33.43 11.57 -14.40
N LEU A 830 -34.42 12.36 -14.82
CA LEU A 830 -35.81 12.29 -14.35
C LEU A 830 -36.73 11.50 -15.29
N LEU A 831 -36.33 11.25 -16.54
CA LEU A 831 -37.15 10.47 -17.48
C LEU A 831 -37.31 9.02 -16.99
N PRO A 832 -38.38 8.30 -17.35
CA PRO A 832 -38.45 6.86 -17.15
C PRO A 832 -37.25 6.11 -17.78
N LEU A 833 -36.76 5.04 -17.13
CA LEU A 833 -35.54 4.33 -17.54
C LEU A 833 -35.64 3.76 -18.97
N ASP A 834 -36.81 3.27 -19.36
CA ASP A 834 -37.12 2.79 -20.71
C ASP A 834 -36.97 3.90 -21.75
N GLN A 835 -37.46 5.11 -21.47
CA GLN A 835 -37.30 6.27 -22.35
C GLN A 835 -35.83 6.70 -22.46
N ARG A 836 -35.08 6.70 -21.36
CA ARG A 836 -33.63 6.98 -21.37
C ARG A 836 -32.89 6.01 -22.28
N VAL A 837 -33.15 4.70 -22.10
CA VAL A 837 -32.52 3.64 -22.90
C VAL A 837 -32.93 3.75 -24.37
N GLN A 838 -34.19 4.05 -24.67
CA GLN A 838 -34.67 4.24 -26.04
C GLN A 838 -33.99 5.42 -26.73
N TYR A 839 -33.89 6.56 -26.04
CA TYR A 839 -33.22 7.75 -26.57
C TYR A 839 -31.74 7.46 -26.87
N LEU A 840 -30.98 6.91 -25.91
CA LEU A 840 -29.57 6.57 -26.12
C LEU A 840 -29.37 5.56 -27.27
N ARG A 841 -30.32 4.66 -27.48
CA ARG A 841 -30.28 3.68 -28.58
C ARG A 841 -30.64 4.26 -29.95
N SER A 842 -31.31 5.41 -30.00
CA SER A 842 -31.56 6.13 -31.26
C SER A 842 -30.35 6.90 -31.77
N LEU A 843 -29.37 7.17 -30.90
CA LEU A 843 -28.12 7.84 -31.25
C LEU A 843 -27.16 6.87 -31.94
N ASP A 844 -26.52 7.35 -33.01
CA ASP A 844 -25.49 6.61 -33.74
C ASP A 844 -24.08 6.97 -33.26
N SER A 845 -23.06 6.41 -33.94
CA SER A 845 -21.67 6.57 -33.53
C SER A 845 -21.18 8.02 -33.63
N SER A 846 -21.86 8.91 -34.38
CA SER A 846 -21.51 10.34 -34.50
C SER A 846 -21.80 11.13 -33.22
N TRP A 847 -22.68 10.63 -32.35
CA TRP A 847 -23.15 11.28 -31.12
C TRP A 847 -22.52 10.69 -29.85
N LEU A 848 -21.36 10.04 -29.93
CA LEU A 848 -20.72 9.40 -28.77
C LEU A 848 -20.44 10.36 -27.59
N ALA A 849 -20.14 11.63 -27.85
CA ALA A 849 -19.96 12.63 -26.80
C ALA A 849 -21.28 12.94 -26.05
N GLU A 850 -22.41 12.95 -26.76
CA GLU A 850 -23.75 13.11 -26.17
C GLU A 850 -24.11 11.88 -25.34
N ILE A 851 -23.85 10.68 -25.87
CA ILE A 851 -24.03 9.43 -25.15
C ILE A 851 -23.18 9.41 -23.87
N GLU A 852 -21.90 9.80 -23.95
CA GLU A 852 -21.00 9.83 -22.80
C GLU A 852 -21.49 10.77 -21.69
N LEU A 853 -22.06 11.92 -22.05
CA LEU A 853 -22.67 12.85 -21.09
C LEU A 853 -23.91 12.24 -20.41
N LEU A 854 -24.81 11.62 -21.19
CA LEU A 854 -26.13 11.20 -20.72
C LEU A 854 -26.16 9.80 -20.09
N VAL A 855 -25.25 8.90 -20.50
CA VAL A 855 -25.21 7.53 -19.99
C VAL A 855 -24.89 7.47 -18.49
N GLN A 856 -24.25 8.50 -17.95
CA GLN A 856 -23.99 8.67 -16.52
C GLN A 856 -25.28 8.83 -15.69
N ALA A 857 -26.40 9.20 -16.31
CA ALA A 857 -27.71 9.29 -15.69
C ALA A 857 -28.51 7.96 -15.77
N VAL A 858 -27.91 6.89 -16.29
CA VAL A 858 -28.49 5.55 -16.28
C VAL A 858 -27.98 4.80 -15.05
N PRO A 859 -28.86 4.23 -14.20
CA PRO A 859 -28.45 3.49 -13.02
C PRO A 859 -27.58 2.28 -13.40
N ARG A 860 -26.65 1.93 -12.52
CA ARG A 860 -25.82 0.72 -12.62
C ARG A 860 -26.57 -0.51 -12.05
N PRO A 861 -26.38 -1.71 -12.61
CA PRO A 861 -25.73 -1.97 -13.88
C PRO A 861 -26.57 -1.45 -15.07
N TRP A 862 -25.91 -1.02 -16.14
CA TRP A 862 -26.61 -0.57 -17.35
C TRP A 862 -27.42 -1.70 -17.97
N PRO A 863 -28.65 -1.43 -18.48
CA PRO A 863 -29.45 -2.46 -19.13
C PRO A 863 -28.73 -3.12 -20.31
N ILE A 864 -28.86 -4.45 -20.44
CA ILE A 864 -28.23 -5.24 -21.52
C ILE A 864 -28.44 -4.66 -22.92
N PRO A 865 -29.64 -4.17 -23.31
CA PRO A 865 -29.83 -3.56 -24.62
C PRO A 865 -28.96 -2.32 -24.87
N LEU A 866 -28.70 -1.52 -23.82
CA LEU A 866 -27.85 -0.34 -23.89
C LEU A 866 -26.37 -0.74 -24.00
N ALA A 867 -25.92 -1.69 -23.18
CA ALA A 867 -24.55 -2.21 -23.26
C ALA A 867 -24.23 -2.78 -24.65
N LYS A 868 -25.13 -3.59 -25.22
CA LYS A 868 -24.99 -4.12 -26.60
C LYS A 868 -24.94 -3.02 -27.65
N HIS A 869 -25.73 -1.95 -27.49
CA HIS A 869 -25.72 -0.80 -28.40
C HIS A 869 -24.37 -0.07 -28.35
N LEU A 870 -23.85 0.22 -27.15
CA LEU A 870 -22.56 0.87 -26.96
C LEU A 870 -21.41 0.05 -27.56
N ILE A 871 -21.41 -1.27 -27.35
CA ILE A 871 -20.42 -2.17 -27.96
C ILE A 871 -20.46 -2.05 -29.49
N ARG A 872 -21.66 -2.01 -30.08
CA ARG A 872 -21.83 -1.83 -31.53
C ARG A 872 -21.30 -0.48 -32.00
N LEU A 873 -21.63 0.63 -31.32
CA LEU A 873 -21.16 1.96 -31.73
C LEU A 873 -19.63 2.08 -31.64
N LEU A 874 -19.01 1.47 -30.62
CA LEU A 874 -17.56 1.42 -30.47
C LEU A 874 -16.92 0.54 -31.56
N LEU A 875 -17.56 -0.56 -31.95
CA LEU A 875 -17.13 -1.37 -33.10
C LEU A 875 -17.20 -0.59 -34.41
N ASP A 876 -18.28 0.16 -34.66
CA ASP A 876 -18.42 0.99 -35.86
C ASP A 876 -17.26 2.02 -35.93
N ARG A 877 -16.86 2.61 -34.79
CA ARG A 877 -15.68 3.48 -34.72
C ARG A 877 -14.37 2.75 -34.96
N ALA A 878 -14.22 1.53 -34.44
CA ALA A 878 -13.05 0.68 -34.69
C ALA A 878 -12.92 0.31 -36.17
N GLU A 879 -14.03 0.03 -36.86
CA GLU A 879 -14.06 -0.26 -38.29
C GLU A 879 -13.67 0.97 -39.13
N LEU A 880 -14.14 2.17 -38.77
CA LEU A 880 -13.73 3.42 -39.40
C LEU A 880 -12.24 3.74 -39.17
N ALA A 881 -11.67 3.32 -38.03
CA ALA A 881 -10.27 3.51 -37.69
C ALA A 881 -9.34 2.53 -38.44
N ALA A 882 -9.81 1.31 -38.72
CA ALA A 882 -9.01 0.23 -39.32
C ALA A 882 -8.21 0.60 -40.58
N PRO A 883 -8.73 1.37 -41.57
CA PRO A 883 -7.94 1.77 -42.73
C PRO A 883 -6.93 2.90 -42.45
N ARG A 884 -7.02 3.59 -41.30
CA ARG A 884 -6.15 4.73 -40.91
C ARG A 884 -5.82 4.66 -39.41
N PRO A 885 -5.05 3.66 -38.97
CA PRO A 885 -4.70 3.49 -37.56
C PRO A 885 -3.92 4.70 -37.05
N GLY A 886 -4.28 5.18 -35.85
CA GLY A 886 -3.56 6.26 -35.15
C GLY A 886 -4.09 7.69 -35.36
N VAL A 887 -5.18 7.90 -36.11
CA VAL A 887 -5.84 9.21 -36.17
C VAL A 887 -6.40 9.57 -34.77
N PRO A 888 -6.03 10.70 -34.16
CA PRO A 888 -6.42 11.00 -32.78
C PRO A 888 -7.91 10.95 -32.48
N SER A 889 -8.76 11.38 -33.42
CA SER A 889 -10.23 11.39 -33.28
C SER A 889 -10.90 10.01 -33.45
N LEU A 890 -10.19 9.03 -34.01
CA LEU A 890 -10.65 7.65 -34.21
C LEU A 890 -9.88 6.64 -33.36
N SER A 891 -8.93 7.11 -32.56
CA SER A 891 -8.20 6.30 -31.60
C SER A 891 -9.10 5.94 -30.42
N PRO A 892 -8.96 4.74 -29.82
CA PRO A 892 -9.64 4.39 -28.57
C PRO A 892 -9.39 5.42 -27.45
N ALA A 893 -8.26 6.13 -27.49
CA ALA A 893 -7.92 7.16 -26.52
C ALA A 893 -8.95 8.30 -26.45
N ALA A 894 -9.62 8.63 -27.57
CA ALA A 894 -10.69 9.62 -27.60
C ALA A 894 -11.95 9.17 -26.84
N TYR A 895 -12.09 7.87 -26.58
CA TYR A 895 -13.24 7.24 -25.92
C TYR A 895 -12.86 6.59 -24.59
N ARG A 896 -11.69 6.95 -24.03
CA ARG A 896 -11.13 6.35 -22.80
C ARG A 896 -12.10 6.43 -21.62
N SER A 897 -12.76 7.57 -21.45
CA SER A 897 -13.72 7.78 -20.37
C SER A 897 -14.96 6.89 -20.51
N LEU A 898 -15.45 6.68 -21.74
CA LEU A 898 -16.54 5.74 -22.01
C LEU A 898 -16.14 4.28 -21.73
N PHE A 899 -14.94 3.84 -22.12
CA PHE A 899 -14.42 2.51 -21.75
C PHE A 899 -14.28 2.34 -20.23
N HIS A 900 -13.77 3.37 -19.54
CA HIS A 900 -13.62 3.34 -18.09
C HIS A 900 -14.97 3.26 -17.36
N THR A 901 -15.96 4.02 -17.85
CA THR A 901 -17.32 3.99 -17.31
C THR A 901 -17.98 2.65 -17.61
N ALA A 902 -17.79 2.11 -18.82
CA ALA A 902 -18.29 0.79 -19.20
C ALA A 902 -17.74 -0.33 -18.32
N ALA A 903 -16.45 -0.29 -17.96
CA ALA A 903 -15.84 -1.31 -17.10
C ALA A 903 -16.57 -1.49 -15.76
N THR A 904 -17.09 -0.39 -15.18
CA THR A 904 -17.80 -0.38 -13.89
C THR A 904 -19.32 -0.49 -14.01
N HIS A 905 -19.89 -0.08 -15.14
CA HIS A 905 -21.35 -0.01 -15.31
C HIS A 905 -21.94 -1.10 -16.19
N PHE A 906 -21.14 -1.76 -17.03
CA PHE A 906 -21.66 -2.86 -17.85
C PHE A 906 -22.17 -4.00 -16.96
N PRO A 907 -23.26 -4.66 -17.38
CA PRO A 907 -23.71 -5.89 -16.74
C PRO A 907 -22.72 -7.02 -17.07
N ILE A 908 -22.46 -7.92 -16.12
CA ILE A 908 -21.49 -9.02 -16.28
C ILE A 908 -21.87 -9.96 -17.44
N GLU A 909 -23.15 -10.06 -17.79
CA GLU A 909 -23.68 -10.84 -18.91
C GLU A 909 -23.27 -10.26 -20.28
N ALA A 910 -22.76 -9.01 -20.33
CA ALA A 910 -22.19 -8.44 -21.54
C ALA A 910 -20.80 -8.98 -21.90
N THR A 911 -20.13 -9.71 -21.00
CA THR A 911 -18.74 -10.20 -21.17
C THR A 911 -18.54 -10.91 -22.51
N ALA A 912 -19.41 -11.86 -22.85
CA ALA A 912 -19.31 -12.59 -24.12
C ALA A 912 -19.45 -11.68 -25.35
N ALA A 913 -20.29 -10.64 -25.27
CA ALA A 913 -20.46 -9.68 -26.37
C ALA A 913 -19.22 -8.80 -26.55
N VAL A 914 -18.58 -8.39 -25.46
CA VAL A 914 -17.31 -7.63 -25.48
C VAL A 914 -16.17 -8.48 -26.03
N GLU A 915 -16.09 -9.75 -25.64
CA GLU A 915 -15.07 -10.68 -26.15
C GLU A 915 -15.23 -10.91 -27.67
N VAL A 916 -16.47 -11.07 -28.14
CA VAL A 916 -16.77 -11.13 -29.58
C VAL A 916 -16.37 -9.83 -30.28
N ALA A 917 -16.61 -8.66 -29.67
CA ALA A 917 -16.18 -7.38 -30.22
C ALA A 917 -14.66 -7.30 -30.37
N ALA A 918 -13.91 -7.69 -29.34
CA ALA A 918 -12.45 -7.75 -29.39
C ALA A 918 -11.95 -8.58 -30.59
N ARG A 919 -12.53 -9.78 -30.80
CA ARG A 919 -12.16 -10.68 -31.91
C ARG A 919 -12.48 -10.10 -33.31
N ARG A 920 -13.42 -9.16 -33.41
CA ARG A 920 -13.82 -8.55 -34.69
C ARG A 920 -13.00 -7.29 -35.03
N CYS A 921 -12.29 -6.72 -34.05
CA CYS A 921 -11.43 -5.56 -34.29
C CYS A 921 -10.25 -5.91 -35.20
N ARG A 922 -10.02 -5.09 -36.22
CA ARG A 922 -8.83 -5.20 -37.11
C ARG A 922 -7.69 -4.29 -36.68
N ASP A 923 -7.99 -3.29 -35.85
CA ASP A 923 -7.01 -2.39 -35.23
C ASP A 923 -6.61 -2.95 -33.86
N SER A 924 -5.30 -3.12 -33.64
CA SER A 924 -4.78 -3.76 -32.43
C SER A 924 -4.94 -2.91 -31.16
N TYR A 925 -5.05 -1.59 -31.27
CA TYR A 925 -5.34 -0.73 -30.11
C TYR A 925 -6.79 -0.87 -29.68
N TRP A 926 -7.72 -0.93 -30.63
CA TRP A 926 -9.14 -1.20 -30.34
C TRP A 926 -9.33 -2.61 -29.77
N GLU A 927 -8.69 -3.62 -30.37
CA GLU A 927 -8.70 -4.99 -29.84
C GLU A 927 -8.22 -5.04 -28.39
N PHE A 928 -7.09 -4.36 -28.09
CA PHE A 928 -6.57 -4.27 -26.74
C PHE A 928 -7.58 -3.63 -25.76
N CYS A 929 -8.22 -2.52 -26.11
CA CYS A 929 -9.21 -1.88 -25.24
C CYS A 929 -10.43 -2.77 -24.95
N PHE A 930 -10.92 -3.54 -25.93
CA PHE A 930 -12.00 -4.50 -25.69
C PHE A 930 -11.54 -5.71 -24.86
N LYS A 931 -10.28 -6.17 -25.03
CA LYS A 931 -9.70 -7.23 -24.19
C LYS A 931 -9.54 -6.79 -22.74
N GLU A 932 -9.07 -5.57 -22.50
CA GLU A 932 -9.01 -4.97 -21.17
C GLU A 932 -10.42 -4.89 -20.55
N LEU A 933 -11.41 -4.38 -21.28
CA LEU A 933 -12.80 -4.36 -20.82
C LEU A 933 -13.36 -5.76 -20.50
N THR A 934 -12.97 -6.78 -21.28
CA THR A 934 -13.35 -8.18 -21.00
C THR A 934 -12.70 -8.67 -19.71
N SER A 935 -11.42 -8.38 -19.51
CA SER A 935 -10.67 -8.70 -18.29
C SER A 935 -11.32 -8.04 -17.06
N ASP A 936 -11.69 -6.76 -17.17
CA ASP A 936 -12.38 -6.02 -16.12
C ASP A 936 -13.71 -6.67 -15.72
N LEU A 937 -14.53 -7.10 -16.69
CA LEU A 937 -15.79 -7.78 -16.41
C LEU A 937 -15.59 -9.17 -15.78
N ILE A 938 -14.58 -9.92 -16.21
CA ILE A 938 -14.23 -11.20 -15.60
C ILE A 938 -13.77 -10.98 -14.14
N GLN A 939 -12.94 -9.97 -13.89
CA GLN A 939 -12.51 -9.64 -12.53
C GLN A 939 -13.70 -9.32 -11.63
N ARG A 940 -14.71 -8.60 -12.15
CA ARG A 940 -15.94 -8.29 -11.42
C ARG A 940 -16.76 -9.53 -11.08
N THR A 941 -16.86 -10.50 -12.00
CA THR A 941 -17.48 -11.80 -11.71
C THR A 941 -16.74 -12.54 -10.60
N THR A 942 -15.40 -12.60 -10.64
CA THR A 942 -14.62 -13.25 -9.58
C THR A 942 -14.76 -12.56 -8.22
N MET A 943 -14.95 -11.23 -8.17
CA MET A 943 -15.22 -10.53 -6.91
C MET A 943 -16.48 -11.04 -6.21
N LEU A 944 -17.53 -11.34 -6.98
CA LEU A 944 -18.79 -11.87 -6.45
C LEU A 944 -18.59 -13.29 -5.89
N GLU A 945 -17.87 -14.14 -6.63
CA GLU A 945 -17.60 -15.52 -6.23
C GLU A 945 -16.76 -15.61 -4.95
N GLU A 946 -15.84 -14.68 -4.72
CA GLU A 946 -15.00 -14.67 -3.52
C GLU A 946 -15.69 -14.13 -2.26
N LEU A 947 -16.80 -13.40 -2.42
CA LEU A 947 -17.61 -12.86 -1.31
C LEU A 947 -18.67 -13.85 -0.80
N GLN A 948 -18.95 -14.91 -1.57
CA GLN A 948 -19.80 -16.05 -1.20
C GLN A 948 -18.99 -17.07 -0.39
#